data_AF-A0A2M6V109-F1
#
_entry.id   AF-A0A2M6V109-F1
#
_cell.length_a   1.000
_cell.length_b   1.000
_cell.length_c   1.000
_cell.angle_alpha   90.00
_cell.angle_beta   90.00
_cell.angle_gamma   90.00
#
_symmetry.space_group_name_H-M   'P 1'
#
loop_
_entity.id
_entity.type
_entity.pdbx_description
1 polymer ?
#
loop_
_entity_poly.entity_id
_entity_poly.type
_entity_poly.pdbx_seq_one_letter_code
_entity_poly.pdbx_strand_id
1 'polypeptide(L)'
;MIGLQLFLRKMKSTFSKILLGSLAFSLASGPFAHTTSIGYTVQGTDTVNIWYGSYHTGTTFNEGSLTLVGINGNSYASNTVPFSFVSQSLPNGLVSGVNYFGTTGGSGALNATLIGFDQSYYALTQSLPQTVFQGAQFSSLGVGTYQFTYQPLGAPSANWAPINNSILTSQFTLGAGGSISVPGVTAPTSSVPDIDTQAAQYTVQQINNSQVNPRFTGGTLQIASGGTITTNFTITNSNGTIDQNGNSTTIAGRISDDSSSDHGKMIITNSGTAGSGKIVLSATNTNSGGYEVNAGAILEIASASALGTGTLALVGSSTVPATLSVTADTTISNAITVSGDPVFNIASGTTTTISSSITDGAQSGDVVVQGGGTLLLTAANTYTGPTTVDQGSTLALSSSGSIAASSSVTNNGTFDVTGKTGNIGLKNYSQSSTGTLVMSFSPTNNQRINIDGSASLGGGLSLAASSGSYALGRYTLITANSGVSGTFSSFNSSSLAGYTSYLYSLSYDANNVYLDLKLDSPDTQSALLQSAAALRSVYNMQAATINNSLNYDCTVFAENKLCVSAGGRYATTNNITGEQTSTLLVAAYKVKDNLRLGTFIDQNAPTINATGITLEKSPVYGVFGVWNENSDAMGYQVRLSTSYANQNIRQTRNVVATSEAGTGTASLTSQAISGVVSYAMPLSDSSWIASPYFGVRKTKINRSGYTETNAVTTPLTYSDLTQNITTALVGVRTSKKYGDDLHVSASVGVEQNIDSSISNLNATGITGLTATDFSANYAKTRPVASVGASYAIAKDQRISLTAMYRKEAFQSAGSTTALFMYQVGL
;
A
#
# COMPACT_ATOMS: atom_id res chain seq x y z
N MET A 1 -110.59 -82.31 3.81
CA MET A 1 -110.48 -83.19 2.62
C MET A 1 -109.33 -82.68 1.77
N ILE A 2 -108.46 -83.49 1.15
CA ILE A 2 -108.13 -84.92 1.27
C ILE A 2 -106.63 -85.00 0.90
N GLY A 3 -105.87 -85.87 1.56
CA GLY A 3 -104.45 -86.11 1.27
C GLY A 3 -103.50 -85.12 1.96
N LEU A 4 -102.64 -85.48 2.92
CA LEU A 4 -102.05 -86.78 3.28
C LEU A 4 -101.39 -87.48 2.07
N GLN A 5 -100.17 -88.01 2.24
CA GLN A 5 -99.31 -88.48 1.14
C GLN A 5 -98.76 -87.36 0.24
N LEU A 6 -98.09 -86.37 0.83
CA LEU A 6 -96.62 -86.46 0.84
C LEU A 6 -96.02 -85.66 2.01
N PHE A 7 -95.35 -86.40 2.89
CA PHE A 7 -93.95 -86.17 3.20
C PHE A 7 -93.54 -84.86 3.93
N LEU A 8 -93.85 -84.83 5.24
CA LEU A 8 -92.82 -84.94 6.27
C LEU A 8 -91.39 -84.48 5.89
N ARG A 9 -91.03 -83.23 6.26
CA ARG A 9 -89.75 -82.93 6.95
C ARG A 9 -89.68 -81.51 7.54
N LYS A 10 -89.66 -81.43 8.89
CA LYS A 10 -89.26 -80.30 9.79
C LYS A 10 -90.25 -79.10 9.85
N MET A 11 -90.95 -78.81 10.98
CA MET A 11 -90.55 -78.20 12.29
C MET A 11 -90.22 -76.68 12.23
N LYS A 12 -90.68 -75.75 13.10
CA LYS A 12 -91.55 -75.79 14.32
C LYS A 12 -92.06 -74.36 14.79
N SER A 13 -93.33 -74.25 15.25
CA SER A 13 -93.96 -73.35 16.28
C SER A 13 -93.90 -71.78 16.32
N THR A 14 -95.06 -71.07 16.52
CA THR A 14 -95.52 -70.34 17.77
C THR A 14 -96.72 -69.33 17.58
N PHE A 15 -97.35 -68.88 18.68
CA PHE A 15 -98.60 -68.07 18.93
C PHE A 15 -98.36 -66.54 19.13
N SER A 16 -99.30 -65.57 19.35
CA SER A 16 -100.80 -65.36 19.23
C SER A 16 -101.14 -63.83 19.31
N LYS A 17 -102.29 -63.34 19.88
CA LYS A 17 -102.72 -61.90 19.95
C LYS A 17 -103.45 -61.40 21.25
N ILE A 18 -103.42 -60.06 21.44
CA ILE A 18 -104.38 -59.09 22.09
C ILE A 18 -104.06 -58.48 23.51
N LEU A 19 -104.22 -57.12 23.57
CA LEU A 19 -104.48 -56.17 24.68
C LEU A 19 -103.35 -55.29 25.30
N LEU A 20 -103.79 -54.17 25.90
CA LEU A 20 -103.06 -52.95 26.31
C LEU A 20 -101.87 -53.17 27.26
N GLY A 21 -100.86 -52.31 27.15
CA GLY A 21 -99.81 -52.15 28.16
C GLY A 21 -98.85 -50.99 27.88
N SER A 22 -98.99 -49.88 28.62
CA SER A 22 -97.98 -48.82 28.68
C SER A 22 -96.93 -49.17 29.74
N LEU A 23 -95.74 -49.63 29.34
CA LEU A 23 -94.46 -49.39 30.03
C LEU A 23 -93.30 -50.07 29.29
N ALA A 24 -92.39 -49.26 28.72
CA ALA A 24 -90.96 -49.52 28.67
C ALA A 24 -90.29 -48.34 27.93
N PHE A 25 -89.80 -47.36 28.68
CA PHE A 25 -88.81 -46.43 28.17
C PHE A 25 -87.48 -47.20 28.08
N SER A 26 -87.32 -48.06 27.08
CA SER A 26 -86.00 -48.60 26.76
C SER A 26 -85.18 -47.45 26.19
N LEU A 27 -84.35 -46.85 27.04
CA LEU A 27 -83.13 -46.17 26.61
C LEU A 27 -82.20 -47.22 25.99
N ALA A 28 -82.58 -47.70 24.80
CA ALA A 28 -81.60 -48.12 23.83
C ALA A 28 -80.85 -46.85 23.46
N SER A 29 -79.73 -46.63 24.16
CA SER A 29 -78.71 -45.69 23.71
C SER A 29 -78.34 -46.13 22.29
N GLY A 30 -78.83 -45.38 21.30
CA GLY A 30 -78.29 -45.48 19.95
C GLY A 30 -76.77 -45.31 20.04
N PRO A 31 -75.98 -46.03 19.22
CA PRO A 31 -74.53 -45.94 19.29
C PRO A 31 -74.12 -44.47 19.28
N PHE A 32 -73.35 -44.05 20.29
CA PHE A 32 -72.78 -42.70 20.28
C PHE A 32 -71.99 -42.56 18.99
N ALA A 33 -72.35 -41.56 18.19
CA ALA A 33 -71.87 -41.43 16.83
C ALA A 33 -70.60 -40.58 16.85
N HIS A 34 -69.45 -41.23 16.62
CA HIS A 34 -68.13 -40.66 16.92
C HIS A 34 -67.48 -39.94 15.72
N THR A 35 -68.07 -40.02 14.53
CA THR A 35 -67.62 -39.22 13.38
C THR A 35 -68.25 -37.84 13.43
N THR A 36 -67.44 -36.83 13.79
CA THR A 36 -67.92 -35.46 14.09
C THR A 36 -67.36 -34.38 13.16
N SER A 37 -66.49 -34.74 12.21
CA SER A 37 -66.00 -33.81 11.19
C SER A 37 -65.92 -34.41 9.79
N ILE A 38 -65.96 -33.52 8.80
CA ILE A 38 -65.79 -33.82 7.39
C ILE A 38 -64.77 -32.87 6.75
N GLY A 39 -63.98 -33.36 5.80
CA GLY A 39 -63.06 -32.55 5.02
C GLY A 39 -62.97 -32.97 3.56
N TYR A 40 -62.46 -32.07 2.72
CA TYR A 40 -62.34 -32.26 1.27
C TYR A 40 -60.95 -31.84 0.79
N THR A 41 -60.18 -32.76 0.19
CA THR A 41 -58.89 -32.43 -0.44
C THR A 41 -58.95 -32.67 -1.93
N VAL A 42 -58.56 -31.69 -2.74
CA VAL A 42 -58.52 -31.83 -4.21
C VAL A 42 -57.11 -32.23 -4.65
N GLN A 43 -57.04 -33.21 -5.54
CA GLN A 43 -55.82 -33.63 -6.24
C GLN A 43 -55.97 -33.25 -7.71
N GLY A 44 -55.05 -32.45 -8.25
CA GLY A 44 -55.19 -31.86 -9.58
C GLY A 44 -56.37 -30.88 -9.63
N THR A 45 -57.33 -31.12 -10.52
CA THR A 45 -58.53 -30.26 -10.69
C THR A 45 -59.85 -31.02 -10.72
N ASP A 46 -59.82 -32.35 -10.80
CA ASP A 46 -60.96 -33.23 -11.08
C ASP A 46 -61.12 -34.39 -10.08
N THR A 47 -60.24 -34.48 -9.08
CA THR A 47 -60.21 -35.59 -8.13
C THR A 47 -60.33 -35.07 -6.71
N VAL A 48 -61.35 -35.51 -5.97
CA VAL A 48 -61.66 -35.09 -4.61
C VAL A 48 -61.62 -36.30 -3.69
N ASN A 49 -60.81 -36.23 -2.63
CA ASN A 49 -60.93 -37.14 -1.50
C ASN A 49 -61.86 -36.49 -0.46
N ILE A 50 -62.88 -37.22 -0.02
CA ILE A 50 -63.75 -36.85 1.08
C ILE A 50 -63.28 -37.61 2.33
N TRP A 51 -63.03 -36.87 3.41
CA TRP A 51 -62.48 -37.37 4.66
C TRP A 51 -63.50 -37.24 5.80
N TYR A 52 -63.63 -38.27 6.62
CA TYR A 52 -64.38 -38.28 7.88
C TYR A 52 -63.41 -38.39 9.05
N GLY A 53 -63.51 -37.46 10.01
CA GLY A 53 -62.74 -37.47 11.24
C GLY A 53 -63.54 -38.04 12.41
N SER A 54 -62.86 -38.87 13.21
CA SER A 54 -63.39 -39.47 14.44
C SER A 54 -62.43 -39.26 15.60
N TYR A 55 -62.98 -39.08 16.80
CA TYR A 55 -62.19 -38.85 18.02
C TYR A 55 -61.68 -40.14 18.66
N HIS A 56 -61.97 -41.30 18.06
CA HIS A 56 -61.64 -42.60 18.60
C HIS A 56 -60.20 -43.04 18.29
N THR A 57 -59.33 -42.98 19.31
CA THR A 57 -57.92 -43.37 19.20
C THR A 57 -57.76 -44.86 18.85
N GLY A 58 -56.73 -45.17 18.05
CA GLY A 58 -56.34 -46.56 17.74
C GLY A 58 -57.20 -47.29 16.71
N THR A 59 -58.14 -46.61 16.03
CA THR A 59 -58.91 -47.21 14.93
C THR A 59 -58.00 -47.39 13.69
N THR A 60 -57.84 -48.62 13.21
CA THR A 60 -56.94 -48.95 12.07
C THR A 60 -57.67 -49.49 10.83
N PHE A 61 -58.99 -49.47 10.84
CA PHE A 61 -59.85 -50.02 9.78
C PHE A 61 -60.84 -48.99 9.25
N ASN A 62 -61.21 -49.14 7.98
CA ASN A 62 -62.27 -48.39 7.32
C ASN A 62 -63.63 -49.07 7.50
N GLU A 63 -64.71 -48.28 7.48
CA GLU A 63 -66.08 -48.79 7.55
C GLU A 63 -67.09 -47.91 6.82
N GLY A 64 -67.94 -48.55 6.03
CA GLY A 64 -68.97 -47.89 5.24
C GLY A 64 -68.51 -47.52 3.83
N SER A 65 -69.31 -46.68 3.17
CA SER A 65 -69.02 -46.12 1.86
C SER A 65 -69.64 -44.72 1.74
N LEU A 66 -69.17 -43.94 0.78
CA LEU A 66 -69.78 -42.67 0.39
C LEU A 66 -70.43 -42.83 -0.98
N THR A 67 -71.71 -42.49 -1.09
CA THR A 67 -72.38 -42.27 -2.37
C THR A 67 -72.25 -40.80 -2.74
N LEU A 68 -71.64 -40.49 -3.89
CA LEU A 68 -71.53 -39.14 -4.44
C LEU A 68 -72.42 -39.03 -5.68
N VAL A 69 -73.19 -37.95 -5.78
CA VAL A 69 -74.06 -37.65 -6.93
C VAL A 69 -73.90 -36.19 -7.36
N GLY A 70 -73.87 -35.94 -8.67
CA GLY A 70 -73.94 -34.57 -9.22
C GLY A 70 -75.34 -33.98 -9.05
N ILE A 71 -75.42 -32.72 -8.63
CA ILE A 71 -76.69 -32.01 -8.43
C ILE A 71 -76.67 -30.64 -9.12
N ASN A 72 -77.82 -29.97 -9.18
CA ASN A 72 -77.97 -28.64 -9.80
C ASN A 72 -77.48 -28.57 -11.27
N GLY A 73 -77.72 -29.61 -12.05
CA GLY A 73 -77.34 -29.70 -13.48
C GLY A 73 -75.99 -30.40 -13.74
N ASN A 74 -75.25 -30.77 -12.71
CA ASN A 74 -74.01 -31.52 -12.86
C ASN A 74 -74.27 -33.00 -13.27
N SER A 75 -73.65 -33.46 -14.36
CA SER A 75 -73.97 -34.74 -15.01
C SER A 75 -73.26 -35.98 -14.41
N TYR A 76 -72.71 -35.87 -13.20
CA TYR A 76 -72.01 -36.97 -12.55
C TYR A 76 -73.00 -38.02 -12.00
N ALA A 77 -72.96 -39.22 -12.60
CA ALA A 77 -73.80 -40.34 -12.19
C ALA A 77 -73.53 -40.75 -10.73
N SER A 78 -74.59 -41.16 -10.02
CA SER A 78 -74.50 -41.60 -8.62
C SER A 78 -73.51 -42.76 -8.48
N ASN A 79 -72.40 -42.54 -7.76
CA ASN A 79 -71.31 -43.49 -7.60
C ASN A 79 -71.06 -43.75 -6.11
N THR A 80 -71.03 -45.03 -5.70
CA THR A 80 -70.80 -45.43 -4.31
C THR A 80 -69.42 -46.04 -4.16
N VAL A 81 -68.54 -45.36 -3.43
CA VAL A 81 -67.14 -45.74 -3.23
C VAL A 81 -66.91 -46.10 -1.75
N PRO A 82 -66.37 -47.29 -1.44
CA PRO A 82 -66.00 -47.65 -0.06
C PRO A 82 -64.84 -46.80 0.46
N PHE A 83 -64.77 -46.59 1.77
CA PHE A 83 -63.61 -45.91 2.37
C PHE A 83 -62.34 -46.75 2.14
N SER A 84 -61.32 -46.12 1.55
CA SER A 84 -60.08 -46.77 1.10
C SER A 84 -58.82 -46.23 1.79
N PHE A 85 -58.92 -45.15 2.56
CA PHE A 85 -57.80 -44.52 3.27
C PHE A 85 -58.06 -44.45 4.76
N VAL A 86 -57.05 -44.74 5.60
CA VAL A 86 -57.02 -44.43 7.05
C VAL A 86 -55.84 -43.49 7.30
N SER A 87 -56.01 -42.46 8.13
CA SER A 87 -54.93 -41.60 8.63
C SER A 87 -55.01 -41.45 10.16
N GLN A 88 -53.89 -41.59 10.85
CA GLN A 88 -53.76 -41.39 12.32
C GLN A 88 -53.44 -39.93 12.70
N SER A 89 -53.45 -39.03 11.71
CA SER A 89 -53.28 -37.58 11.87
C SER A 89 -54.18 -36.84 10.89
N LEU A 90 -54.37 -35.53 11.08
CA LEU A 90 -55.11 -34.69 10.14
C LEU A 90 -54.51 -34.84 8.71
N PRO A 91 -55.29 -35.24 7.70
CA PRO A 91 -54.82 -35.33 6.32
C PRO A 91 -54.26 -34.00 5.79
N ASN A 92 -53.12 -34.06 5.11
CA ASN A 92 -52.49 -32.89 4.49
C ASN A 92 -53.44 -32.21 3.50
N GLY A 93 -53.51 -30.88 3.58
CA GLY A 93 -54.39 -30.05 2.74
C GLY A 93 -55.77 -29.77 3.33
N LEU A 94 -56.10 -30.30 4.53
CA LEU A 94 -57.29 -29.90 5.27
C LEU A 94 -57.03 -28.65 6.12
N VAL A 95 -57.82 -27.61 5.88
CA VAL A 95 -57.75 -26.28 6.51
C VAL A 95 -59.11 -25.97 7.15
N SER A 96 -59.09 -25.73 8.46
CA SER A 96 -60.28 -25.48 9.27
C SER A 96 -61.10 -24.30 8.73
N GLY A 97 -62.40 -24.53 8.52
CA GLY A 97 -63.34 -23.51 8.03
C GLY A 97 -63.26 -23.22 6.52
N VAL A 98 -62.27 -23.76 5.81
CA VAL A 98 -62.11 -23.58 4.35
C VAL A 98 -62.55 -24.85 3.62
N ASN A 99 -62.00 -26.00 4.00
CA ASN A 99 -62.34 -27.31 3.46
C ASN A 99 -62.34 -28.42 4.53
N TYR A 100 -62.31 -28.06 5.82
CA TYR A 100 -62.40 -28.97 6.95
C TYR A 100 -63.33 -28.41 8.04
N PHE A 101 -64.35 -29.19 8.41
CA PHE A 101 -65.51 -28.71 9.15
C PHE A 101 -65.96 -29.69 10.24
N GLY A 102 -66.31 -29.14 11.40
CA GLY A 102 -67.17 -29.79 12.38
C GLY A 102 -68.63 -29.38 12.19
N THR A 103 -69.47 -29.71 13.17
CA THR A 103 -70.92 -29.47 13.12
C THR A 103 -71.45 -28.94 14.45
N THR A 104 -72.40 -28.00 14.42
CA THR A 104 -73.03 -27.48 15.63
C THR A 104 -74.10 -28.45 16.15
N GLY A 105 -74.06 -28.76 17.44
CA GLY A 105 -75.02 -29.66 18.11
C GLY A 105 -74.61 -31.14 18.14
N GLY A 106 -75.11 -31.84 19.15
CA GLY A 106 -74.75 -33.24 19.44
C GLY A 106 -75.45 -34.28 18.56
N SER A 107 -75.38 -35.53 19.02
CA SER A 107 -75.93 -36.70 18.30
C SER A 107 -77.40 -36.52 17.92
N GLY A 108 -77.73 -36.65 16.63
CA GLY A 108 -79.10 -36.56 16.11
C GLY A 108 -79.68 -35.15 15.93
N ALA A 109 -78.88 -34.08 16.04
CA ALA A 109 -79.36 -32.71 15.82
C ALA A 109 -79.89 -32.49 14.38
N LEU A 110 -81.15 -32.07 14.26
CA LEU A 110 -81.84 -31.90 12.96
C LEU A 110 -81.44 -30.64 12.19
N ASN A 111 -81.01 -29.58 12.89
CA ASN A 111 -80.65 -28.27 12.32
C ASN A 111 -79.15 -27.95 12.50
N ALA A 112 -78.31 -28.98 12.45
CA ALA A 112 -76.88 -28.84 12.68
C ALA A 112 -76.19 -28.09 11.52
N THR A 113 -75.38 -27.07 11.81
CA THR A 113 -74.65 -26.30 10.79
C THR A 113 -73.17 -26.66 10.78
N LEU A 114 -72.57 -26.73 9.59
CA LEU A 114 -71.13 -26.94 9.46
C LEU A 114 -70.37 -25.67 9.87
N ILE A 115 -69.33 -25.83 10.66
CA ILE A 115 -68.44 -24.75 11.14
C ILE A 115 -66.97 -25.21 11.09
N GLY A 116 -66.01 -24.28 11.09
CA GLY A 116 -64.59 -24.65 11.14
C GLY A 116 -64.27 -25.50 12.37
N PHE A 117 -63.40 -26.51 12.21
CA PHE A 117 -62.96 -27.41 13.28
C PHE A 117 -61.70 -26.85 13.96
N ASP A 118 -61.85 -25.81 14.80
CA ASP A 118 -60.78 -25.05 15.45
C ASP A 118 -60.89 -25.04 17.00
N GLN A 119 -60.18 -24.14 17.69
CA GLN A 119 -60.38 -23.97 19.15
C GLN A 119 -61.80 -23.46 19.49
N SER A 120 -62.39 -22.61 18.64
CA SER A 120 -63.75 -22.10 18.80
C SER A 120 -64.78 -23.24 18.76
N TYR A 121 -64.58 -24.22 17.86
CA TYR A 121 -65.38 -25.44 17.80
C TYR A 121 -65.38 -26.23 19.11
N TYR A 122 -64.21 -26.49 19.70
CA TYR A 122 -64.13 -27.21 20.98
C TYR A 122 -64.80 -26.43 22.12
N ALA A 123 -64.61 -25.11 22.16
CA ALA A 123 -65.22 -24.24 23.16
C ALA A 123 -66.77 -24.21 23.05
N LEU A 124 -67.32 -24.21 21.83
CA LEU A 124 -68.76 -24.17 21.57
C LEU A 124 -69.46 -25.52 21.74
N THR A 125 -68.77 -26.63 21.46
CA THR A 125 -69.38 -27.98 21.39
C THR A 125 -69.00 -28.92 22.53
N GLN A 126 -67.98 -28.59 23.32
CA GLN A 126 -67.37 -29.48 24.33
C GLN A 126 -66.91 -30.84 23.78
N SER A 127 -66.65 -30.92 22.47
CA SER A 127 -66.24 -32.16 21.80
C SER A 127 -64.73 -32.45 21.96
N LEU A 128 -64.36 -33.72 21.79
CA LEU A 128 -62.97 -34.17 21.77
C LEU A 128 -62.30 -33.91 20.39
N PRO A 129 -60.97 -33.68 20.34
CA PRO A 129 -60.24 -33.57 19.08
C PRO A 129 -60.27 -34.88 18.29
N GLN A 130 -60.28 -34.79 16.95
CA GLN A 130 -60.15 -35.98 16.11
C GLN A 130 -58.76 -36.60 16.26
N THR A 131 -58.72 -37.91 16.30
CA THR A 131 -57.49 -38.69 16.44
C THR A 131 -57.30 -39.71 15.31
N VAL A 132 -58.33 -39.92 14.47
CA VAL A 132 -58.27 -40.78 13.30
C VAL A 132 -59.19 -40.24 12.19
N PHE A 133 -58.82 -40.49 10.94
CA PHE A 133 -59.61 -40.14 9.76
C PHE A 133 -59.74 -41.33 8.82
N GLN A 134 -60.90 -41.49 8.18
CA GLN A 134 -61.06 -42.36 7.01
C GLN A 134 -61.44 -41.55 5.77
N GLY A 135 -61.11 -42.00 4.57
CA GLY A 135 -61.41 -41.28 3.33
C GLY A 135 -61.76 -42.16 2.14
N ALA A 136 -62.52 -41.58 1.20
CA ALA A 136 -62.84 -42.17 -0.10
C ALA A 136 -62.52 -41.18 -1.23
N GLN A 137 -62.04 -41.68 -2.37
CA GLN A 137 -61.66 -40.86 -3.53
C GLN A 137 -62.72 -40.92 -4.63
N PHE A 138 -63.02 -39.76 -5.21
CA PHE A 138 -63.85 -39.61 -6.40
C PHE A 138 -63.05 -38.83 -7.45
N SER A 139 -62.94 -39.35 -8.67
CA SER A 139 -62.19 -38.76 -9.78
C SER A 139 -63.09 -38.46 -10.99
N SER A 140 -62.54 -37.77 -11.99
CA SER A 140 -63.30 -37.30 -13.17
C SER A 140 -64.49 -36.39 -12.83
N LEU A 141 -64.35 -35.59 -11.78
CA LEU A 141 -65.31 -34.58 -11.35
C LEU A 141 -65.13 -33.29 -12.16
N GLY A 142 -66.21 -32.77 -12.73
CA GLY A 142 -66.23 -31.46 -13.36
C GLY A 142 -66.52 -30.34 -12.36
N VAL A 143 -66.40 -29.09 -12.80
CA VAL A 143 -66.87 -27.94 -12.03
C VAL A 143 -68.38 -28.05 -11.82
N GLY A 144 -68.84 -27.95 -10.57
CA GLY A 144 -70.26 -28.05 -10.21
C GLY A 144 -70.51 -28.54 -8.79
N THR A 145 -71.79 -28.59 -8.41
CA THR A 145 -72.21 -29.03 -7.07
C THR A 145 -72.43 -30.55 -7.03
N TYR A 146 -72.03 -31.13 -5.91
CA TYR A 146 -72.12 -32.55 -5.58
C TYR A 146 -72.76 -32.72 -4.21
N GLN A 147 -73.52 -33.80 -4.02
CA GLN A 147 -73.98 -34.24 -2.71
C GLN A 147 -73.38 -35.60 -2.39
N PHE A 148 -72.75 -35.72 -1.22
CA PHE A 148 -72.36 -37.03 -0.69
C PHE A 148 -73.41 -37.55 0.29
N THR A 149 -73.47 -38.86 0.49
CA THR A 149 -74.27 -39.53 1.52
C THR A 149 -73.50 -40.74 2.04
N TYR A 150 -73.31 -40.83 3.35
CA TYR A 150 -72.72 -42.02 3.98
C TYR A 150 -73.70 -43.20 3.97
N GLN A 151 -73.19 -44.35 3.53
CA GLN A 151 -73.90 -45.61 3.47
C GLN A 151 -73.20 -46.61 4.41
N PRO A 152 -73.83 -46.98 5.55
CA PRO A 152 -73.26 -47.94 6.49
C PRO A 152 -73.34 -49.38 5.97
N LEU A 153 -72.36 -50.21 6.32
CA LEU A 153 -72.34 -51.64 6.00
C LEU A 153 -73.19 -52.45 6.99
N GLY A 154 -74.52 -52.33 6.91
CA GLY A 154 -75.49 -53.22 7.59
C GLY A 154 -75.64 -53.07 9.11
N ALA A 155 -74.58 -52.72 9.83
CA ALA A 155 -74.58 -52.35 11.25
C ALA A 155 -73.27 -51.60 11.58
N PRO A 156 -73.22 -50.25 11.48
CA PRO A 156 -71.97 -49.51 11.62
C PRO A 156 -71.47 -49.49 13.06
N SER A 157 -70.15 -49.56 13.26
CA SER A 157 -69.54 -49.30 14.57
C SER A 157 -69.72 -47.84 15.00
N ALA A 158 -69.70 -47.61 16.30
CA ALA A 158 -69.78 -46.26 16.89
C ALA A 158 -68.68 -45.33 16.34
N ASN A 159 -67.49 -45.86 16.05
CA ASN A 159 -66.32 -45.12 15.58
C ASN A 159 -66.60 -44.33 14.31
N TRP A 160 -67.34 -44.92 13.37
CA TRP A 160 -67.58 -44.40 12.02
C TRP A 160 -69.03 -43.95 11.75
N ALA A 161 -69.90 -44.03 12.76
CA ALA A 161 -71.24 -43.48 12.68
C ALA A 161 -71.23 -41.93 12.68
N PRO A 162 -71.84 -41.25 11.67
CA PRO A 162 -71.95 -39.80 11.62
C PRO A 162 -72.82 -39.21 12.74
N ILE A 163 -72.33 -38.16 13.40
CA ILE A 163 -73.00 -37.58 14.58
C ILE A 163 -74.38 -36.96 14.28
N ASN A 164 -74.57 -36.38 13.10
CA ASN A 164 -75.85 -35.78 12.71
C ASN A 164 -75.98 -35.73 11.17
N ASN A 165 -77.13 -35.25 10.68
CA ASN A 165 -77.43 -35.22 9.26
C ASN A 165 -76.37 -34.46 8.43
N SER A 166 -75.78 -33.39 8.96
CA SER A 166 -74.83 -32.55 8.22
C SER A 166 -73.44 -33.19 8.05
N ILE A 167 -73.11 -34.18 8.88
CA ILE A 167 -71.97 -35.08 8.65
C ILE A 167 -72.42 -36.31 7.84
N LEU A 168 -73.65 -36.82 8.01
CA LEU A 168 -74.19 -37.97 7.26
C LEU A 168 -74.33 -37.70 5.74
N THR A 169 -74.83 -36.51 5.38
CA THR A 169 -75.03 -36.05 4.00
C THR A 169 -74.95 -34.53 3.94
N SER A 170 -74.13 -34.02 3.03
CA SER A 170 -74.03 -32.59 2.75
C SER A 170 -73.55 -32.36 1.32
N GLN A 171 -73.53 -31.10 0.91
CA GLN A 171 -73.20 -30.67 -0.43
C GLN A 171 -71.86 -29.94 -0.43
N PHE A 172 -71.12 -30.06 -1.54
CA PHE A 172 -69.99 -29.19 -1.84
C PHE A 172 -70.01 -28.83 -3.32
N THR A 173 -69.43 -27.68 -3.67
CA THR A 173 -69.20 -27.27 -5.05
C THR A 173 -67.71 -27.32 -5.33
N LEU A 174 -67.33 -28.06 -6.36
CA LEU A 174 -65.99 -28.01 -6.95
C LEU A 174 -65.97 -26.84 -7.94
N GLY A 175 -65.17 -25.81 -7.63
CA GLY A 175 -64.98 -24.63 -8.47
C GLY A 175 -63.85 -24.80 -9.48
N ALA A 176 -63.75 -23.87 -10.42
CA ALA A 176 -62.62 -23.81 -11.34
C ALA A 176 -61.29 -23.73 -10.56
N GLY A 177 -60.26 -24.42 -11.04
CA GLY A 177 -58.95 -24.50 -10.38
C GLY A 177 -58.90 -25.40 -9.13
N GLY A 178 -59.93 -26.22 -8.86
CA GLY A 178 -59.92 -27.16 -7.74
C GLY A 178 -60.28 -26.55 -6.38
N SER A 179 -61.00 -25.43 -6.38
CA SER A 179 -61.54 -24.82 -5.16
C SER A 179 -62.75 -25.62 -4.63
N ILE A 180 -62.95 -25.67 -3.31
CA ILE A 180 -64.11 -26.29 -2.67
C ILE A 180 -64.91 -25.20 -1.93
N SER A 181 -66.23 -25.17 -2.12
CA SER A 181 -67.15 -24.38 -1.28
C SER A 181 -68.32 -25.23 -0.78
N VAL A 182 -68.72 -25.04 0.48
CA VAL A 182 -69.80 -25.81 1.12
C VAL A 182 -70.99 -24.88 1.36
N PRO A 183 -72.21 -25.20 0.87
CA PRO A 183 -73.37 -24.34 1.04
C PRO A 183 -73.68 -24.05 2.52
N GLY A 184 -73.99 -22.80 2.83
CA GLY A 184 -74.28 -22.34 4.20
C GLY A 184 -73.03 -22.07 5.06
N VAL A 185 -71.82 -22.40 4.59
CA VAL A 185 -70.58 -22.06 5.28
C VAL A 185 -69.91 -20.87 4.59
N THR A 186 -69.78 -19.76 5.30
CA THR A 186 -68.92 -18.65 4.84
C THR A 186 -67.50 -18.99 5.27
N ALA A 187 -66.59 -19.18 4.30
CA ALA A 187 -65.18 -19.40 4.61
C ALA A 187 -64.63 -18.21 5.42
N PRO A 188 -63.81 -18.43 6.47
CA PRO A 188 -63.14 -17.35 7.18
C PRO A 188 -62.33 -16.51 6.20
N THR A 189 -62.64 -15.21 6.08
CA THR A 189 -61.88 -14.26 5.25
C THR A 189 -60.55 -13.86 5.90
N SER A 190 -59.93 -14.76 6.67
CA SER A 190 -58.56 -14.58 7.15
C SER A 190 -57.64 -14.96 6.01
N SER A 191 -57.38 -14.01 5.11
CA SER A 191 -56.18 -14.05 4.28
C SER A 191 -54.99 -14.34 5.18
N VAL A 192 -54.11 -15.25 4.76
CA VAL A 192 -52.81 -15.44 5.42
C VAL A 192 -52.14 -14.06 5.46
N PRO A 193 -51.83 -13.51 6.65
CA PRO A 193 -51.31 -12.15 6.77
C PRO A 193 -49.93 -12.04 6.14
N ASP A 194 -49.60 -10.85 5.66
CA ASP A 194 -48.23 -10.49 5.32
C ASP A 194 -47.43 -10.20 6.61
N ILE A 195 -46.13 -9.92 6.46
CA ILE A 195 -45.30 -9.39 7.54
C ILE A 195 -45.60 -7.88 7.64
N ASP A 196 -46.75 -7.57 8.23
CA ASP A 196 -47.35 -6.23 8.35
C ASP A 196 -47.19 -5.62 9.78
N THR A 197 -47.78 -4.46 10.05
CA THR A 197 -47.67 -3.79 11.36
C THR A 197 -48.74 -4.18 12.38
N GLN A 198 -49.61 -5.17 12.09
CA GLN A 198 -50.71 -5.59 12.95
C GLN A 198 -50.26 -6.54 14.07
N ALA A 199 -49.15 -7.25 13.87
CA ALA A 199 -48.42 -7.93 14.94
C ALA A 199 -47.12 -7.18 15.26
N ALA A 200 -46.70 -7.21 16.53
CA ALA A 200 -45.41 -6.63 16.94
C ALA A 200 -44.21 -7.32 16.27
N GLN A 201 -44.34 -8.62 15.99
CA GLN A 201 -43.35 -9.44 15.32
C GLN A 201 -43.98 -10.73 14.78
N TYR A 202 -43.40 -11.24 13.70
CA TYR A 202 -43.65 -12.55 13.11
C TYR A 202 -42.39 -13.42 13.22
N THR A 203 -42.54 -14.73 13.03
CA THR A 203 -41.47 -15.71 13.16
C THR A 203 -41.30 -16.55 11.90
N VAL A 204 -40.09 -17.06 11.70
CA VAL A 204 -39.76 -18.01 10.62
C VAL A 204 -40.64 -19.26 10.68
N GLN A 205 -41.00 -19.70 11.89
CA GLN A 205 -41.90 -20.85 12.12
C GLN A 205 -43.29 -20.61 11.50
N GLN A 206 -43.86 -19.40 11.64
CA GLN A 206 -45.16 -19.06 11.06
C GLN A 206 -45.11 -19.04 9.53
N ILE A 207 -44.01 -18.55 8.94
CA ILE A 207 -43.80 -18.60 7.47
C ILE A 207 -43.70 -20.06 7.01
N ASN A 208 -42.89 -20.89 7.67
CA ASN A 208 -42.74 -22.30 7.33
C ASN A 208 -44.05 -23.09 7.47
N ASN A 209 -44.91 -22.70 8.42
CA ASN A 209 -46.24 -23.27 8.62
C ASN A 209 -47.31 -22.71 7.66
N SER A 210 -46.96 -21.83 6.71
CA SER A 210 -47.90 -21.09 5.84
C SER A 210 -48.96 -20.27 6.60
N GLN A 211 -48.62 -19.80 7.80
CA GLN A 211 -49.45 -18.94 8.64
C GLN A 211 -49.20 -17.45 8.41
N VAL A 212 -48.12 -17.11 7.68
CA VAL A 212 -47.71 -15.75 7.30
C VAL A 212 -47.08 -15.82 5.90
N ASN A 213 -47.40 -14.90 5.00
CA ASN A 213 -46.77 -14.81 3.68
C ASN A 213 -45.36 -14.23 3.83
N PRO A 214 -44.36 -14.67 3.04
CA PRO A 214 -43.03 -14.08 3.03
C PRO A 214 -42.99 -12.74 2.25
N ARG A 215 -43.86 -11.80 2.62
CA ARG A 215 -44.05 -10.49 2.00
C ARG A 215 -44.01 -9.43 3.08
N PHE A 216 -43.09 -8.48 2.98
CA PHE A 216 -42.95 -7.39 3.94
C PHE A 216 -43.79 -6.17 3.56
N THR A 217 -44.62 -5.74 4.49
CA THR A 217 -45.55 -4.61 4.38
C THR A 217 -45.42 -3.66 5.57
N GLY A 218 -44.19 -3.43 6.02
CA GLY A 218 -43.81 -2.60 7.16
C GLY A 218 -43.55 -3.36 8.47
N GLY A 219 -43.84 -4.66 8.52
CA GLY A 219 -43.69 -5.48 9.73
C GLY A 219 -42.30 -5.99 10.03
N THR A 220 -42.19 -6.69 11.17
CA THR A 220 -40.94 -7.27 11.68
C THR A 220 -40.95 -8.79 11.65
N LEU A 221 -39.93 -9.40 11.06
CA LEU A 221 -39.60 -10.81 11.19
C LEU A 221 -38.50 -10.98 12.25
N GLN A 222 -38.84 -11.53 13.42
CA GLN A 222 -37.87 -11.84 14.47
C GLN A 222 -37.25 -13.22 14.27
N ILE A 223 -35.92 -13.28 14.38
CA ILE A 223 -35.14 -14.51 14.40
C ILE A 223 -35.20 -15.13 15.81
N ALA A 224 -36.01 -16.17 15.98
CA ALA A 224 -36.16 -16.88 17.25
C ALA A 224 -34.96 -17.81 17.57
N SER A 225 -34.27 -18.31 16.55
CA SER A 225 -33.08 -19.14 16.66
C SER A 225 -32.24 -19.05 15.38
N GLY A 226 -30.94 -19.38 15.49
CA GLY A 226 -30.03 -19.44 14.35
C GLY A 226 -30.37 -20.54 13.34
N GLY A 227 -29.97 -20.36 12.08
CA GLY A 227 -30.17 -21.36 11.02
C GLY A 227 -30.07 -20.79 9.61
N THR A 228 -30.77 -21.42 8.66
CA THR A 228 -30.86 -20.96 7.25
C THR A 228 -32.32 -20.86 6.82
N ILE A 229 -32.70 -19.72 6.27
CA ILE A 229 -34.00 -19.44 5.67
C ILE A 229 -33.84 -19.47 4.15
N THR A 230 -34.45 -20.45 3.49
CA THR A 230 -34.43 -20.61 2.02
C THR A 230 -35.60 -19.92 1.31
N THR A 231 -36.57 -19.43 2.07
CA THR A 231 -37.76 -18.74 1.56
C THR A 231 -37.39 -17.41 0.90
N ASN A 232 -37.86 -17.19 -0.34
CA ASN A 232 -37.76 -15.89 -1.00
C ASN A 232 -38.72 -14.89 -0.35
N PHE A 233 -38.29 -13.63 -0.21
CA PHE A 233 -39.08 -12.54 0.35
C PHE A 233 -39.34 -11.44 -0.66
N THR A 234 -40.53 -10.85 -0.62
CA THR A 234 -40.82 -9.57 -1.29
C THR A 234 -40.94 -8.42 -0.30
N ILE A 235 -40.69 -7.18 -0.74
CA ILE A 235 -40.81 -5.96 0.08
C ILE A 235 -41.66 -4.92 -0.67
N THR A 236 -42.69 -4.38 -0.04
CA THR A 236 -43.46 -3.24 -0.57
C THR A 236 -42.83 -1.90 -0.20
N ASN A 237 -43.35 -0.81 -0.76
CA ASN A 237 -42.96 0.56 -0.41
C ASN A 237 -43.11 0.93 1.09
N SER A 238 -43.76 0.10 1.91
CA SER A 238 -43.84 0.23 3.37
C SER A 238 -42.57 -0.22 4.13
N ASN A 239 -41.54 -0.72 3.42
CA ASN A 239 -40.34 -1.34 3.98
C ASN A 239 -40.59 -2.70 4.65
N GLY A 240 -39.54 -3.30 5.21
CA GLY A 240 -39.62 -4.49 6.07
C GLY A 240 -38.50 -4.48 7.10
N THR A 241 -38.71 -5.18 8.23
CA THR A 241 -37.70 -5.29 9.30
C THR A 241 -37.36 -6.75 9.57
N ILE A 242 -36.08 -7.08 9.69
CA ILE A 242 -35.59 -8.35 10.24
C ILE A 242 -34.88 -8.03 11.56
N ASP A 243 -35.41 -8.56 12.65
CA ASP A 243 -34.83 -8.45 13.98
C ASP A 243 -34.00 -9.68 14.33
N GLN A 244 -32.71 -9.48 14.57
CA GLN A 244 -31.76 -10.54 14.91
C GLN A 244 -32.06 -11.17 16.27
N ASN A 245 -32.57 -10.41 17.25
CA ASN A 245 -32.79 -10.86 18.62
C ASN A 245 -31.61 -11.69 19.19
N GLY A 246 -30.38 -11.25 18.93
CA GLY A 246 -29.13 -11.92 19.33
C GLY A 246 -28.74 -13.19 18.55
N ASN A 247 -29.50 -13.59 17.53
CA ASN A 247 -29.30 -14.84 16.78
C ASN A 247 -28.58 -14.63 15.43
N SER A 248 -27.85 -15.67 14.99
CA SER A 248 -27.12 -15.70 13.71
C SER A 248 -27.85 -16.57 12.69
N THR A 249 -28.35 -15.96 11.61
CA THR A 249 -29.15 -16.66 10.59
C THR A 249 -28.75 -16.26 9.17
N THR A 250 -28.72 -17.25 8.27
CA THR A 250 -28.49 -17.06 6.84
C THR A 250 -29.80 -16.95 6.08
N ILE A 251 -29.98 -15.89 5.30
CA ILE A 251 -31.05 -15.75 4.31
C ILE A 251 -30.48 -16.19 2.96
N ALA A 252 -30.84 -17.41 2.57
CA ALA A 252 -30.46 -18.03 1.30
C ALA A 252 -31.55 -17.90 0.22
N GLY A 253 -32.77 -17.50 0.61
CA GLY A 253 -33.79 -17.05 -0.34
C GLY A 253 -33.53 -15.62 -0.82
N ARG A 254 -33.96 -15.31 -2.05
CA ARG A 254 -33.86 -13.97 -2.64
C ARG A 254 -34.81 -13.00 -1.93
N ILE A 255 -34.30 -11.83 -1.59
CA ILE A 255 -35.07 -10.63 -1.26
C ILE A 255 -35.24 -9.80 -2.54
N SER A 256 -36.47 -9.42 -2.89
CA SER A 256 -36.78 -8.57 -4.05
C SER A 256 -37.87 -7.55 -3.72
N ASP A 257 -38.01 -6.53 -4.56
CA ASP A 257 -39.20 -5.67 -4.53
C ASP A 257 -40.45 -6.51 -4.86
N ASP A 258 -41.61 -6.15 -4.29
CA ASP A 258 -42.89 -6.84 -4.49
C ASP A 258 -43.52 -6.50 -5.86
N SER A 259 -43.33 -5.27 -6.32
CA SER A 259 -43.60 -4.81 -7.68
C SER A 259 -42.49 -3.87 -8.15
N SER A 260 -42.42 -3.59 -9.45
CA SER A 260 -41.46 -2.61 -10.00
C SER A 260 -41.70 -1.16 -9.56
N SER A 261 -42.79 -0.89 -8.83
CA SER A 261 -43.07 0.40 -8.20
C SER A 261 -42.72 0.43 -6.71
N ASP A 262 -42.50 -0.73 -6.09
CA ASP A 262 -42.12 -0.81 -4.68
C ASP A 262 -40.60 -0.65 -4.53
N HIS A 263 -40.20 0.31 -3.70
CA HIS A 263 -38.79 0.64 -3.47
C HIS A 263 -38.52 0.65 -1.95
N GLY A 264 -39.07 -0.34 -1.23
CA GLY A 264 -38.93 -0.45 0.22
C GLY A 264 -37.55 -0.94 0.65
N LYS A 265 -36.99 -0.35 1.71
CA LYS A 265 -35.73 -0.79 2.30
C LYS A 265 -35.95 -1.97 3.25
N MET A 266 -34.93 -2.81 3.42
CA MET A 266 -34.88 -3.84 4.45
C MET A 266 -34.09 -3.33 5.66
N ILE A 267 -34.75 -3.20 6.80
CA ILE A 267 -34.16 -2.74 8.06
C ILE A 267 -33.70 -3.96 8.86
N ILE A 268 -32.43 -3.99 9.25
CA ILE A 268 -31.83 -5.02 10.09
C ILE A 268 -31.65 -4.44 11.50
N THR A 269 -32.36 -5.00 12.47
CA THR A 269 -32.31 -4.58 13.88
C THR A 269 -31.81 -5.71 14.77
N ASN A 270 -31.57 -5.40 16.04
CA ASN A 270 -31.23 -6.40 17.05
C ASN A 270 -31.83 -6.01 18.41
N SER A 271 -32.93 -6.67 18.81
CA SER A 271 -33.51 -6.53 20.14
C SER A 271 -32.74 -7.27 21.25
N GLY A 272 -31.77 -8.12 20.87
CA GLY A 272 -30.95 -8.89 21.78
C GLY A 272 -29.76 -8.10 22.32
N THR A 273 -28.74 -8.81 22.80
CA THR A 273 -27.47 -8.17 23.21
C THR A 273 -26.82 -7.54 21.98
N ALA A 274 -26.52 -6.25 22.04
CA ALA A 274 -25.87 -5.53 20.94
C ALA A 274 -24.56 -6.23 20.52
N GLY A 275 -24.34 -6.36 19.20
CA GLY A 275 -23.20 -7.07 18.63
C GLY A 275 -23.27 -8.60 18.71
N SER A 276 -24.35 -9.18 19.26
CA SER A 276 -24.62 -10.62 19.16
C SER A 276 -25.63 -10.92 18.05
N GLY A 277 -25.45 -12.05 17.37
CA GLY A 277 -26.24 -12.39 16.20
C GLY A 277 -25.73 -11.71 14.92
N LYS A 278 -26.29 -12.14 13.78
CA LYS A 278 -26.07 -11.54 12.45
C LYS A 278 -27.09 -12.05 11.44
N ILE A 279 -27.41 -11.23 10.45
CA ILE A 279 -28.09 -11.67 9.23
C ILE A 279 -27.04 -11.86 8.13
N VAL A 280 -26.84 -13.10 7.68
CA VAL A 280 -25.99 -13.41 6.52
C VAL A 280 -26.86 -13.42 5.26
N LEU A 281 -26.60 -12.55 4.29
CA LEU A 281 -27.27 -12.60 2.99
C LEU A 281 -26.39 -13.36 1.99
N SER A 282 -26.87 -14.51 1.54
CA SER A 282 -26.13 -15.38 0.59
C SER A 282 -26.77 -15.48 -0.80
N ALA A 283 -28.03 -15.06 -0.94
CA ALA A 283 -28.68 -14.91 -2.24
C ALA A 283 -28.21 -13.65 -2.99
N THR A 284 -28.39 -13.63 -4.32
CA THR A 284 -28.38 -12.38 -5.08
C THR A 284 -29.75 -11.72 -4.95
N ASN A 285 -29.78 -10.54 -4.35
CA ASN A 285 -31.00 -9.80 -4.03
C ASN A 285 -31.27 -8.74 -5.09
N THR A 286 -32.55 -8.41 -5.30
CA THR A 286 -32.99 -7.48 -6.35
C THR A 286 -33.94 -6.41 -5.81
N ASN A 287 -33.88 -6.13 -4.51
CA ASN A 287 -34.58 -4.99 -3.91
C ASN A 287 -33.88 -3.68 -4.27
N SER A 288 -34.67 -2.65 -4.58
CA SER A 288 -34.20 -1.33 -5.01
C SER A 288 -34.24 -0.28 -3.90
N GLY A 289 -35.02 -0.50 -2.83
CA GLY A 289 -34.98 0.36 -1.63
C GLY A 289 -33.71 0.24 -0.78
N GLY A 290 -32.97 -0.86 -0.94
CA GLY A 290 -31.69 -1.09 -0.25
C GLY A 290 -31.83 -1.64 1.17
N TYR A 291 -30.83 -1.38 2.00
CA TYR A 291 -30.69 -1.96 3.34
C TYR A 291 -30.34 -0.89 4.37
N GLU A 292 -30.90 -1.01 5.58
CA GLU A 292 -30.54 -0.21 6.74
C GLU A 292 -30.08 -1.15 7.86
N VAL A 293 -28.93 -0.90 8.46
CA VAL A 293 -28.40 -1.67 9.59
C VAL A 293 -28.39 -0.75 10.80
N ASN A 294 -29.18 -1.08 11.81
CA ASN A 294 -29.31 -0.27 13.01
C ASN A 294 -28.29 -0.66 14.08
N ALA A 295 -28.06 0.25 15.03
CA ALA A 295 -27.16 0.06 16.16
C ALA A 295 -27.39 -1.28 16.88
N GLY A 296 -26.30 -2.02 17.08
CA GLY A 296 -26.27 -3.34 17.70
C GLY A 296 -26.49 -4.51 16.72
N ALA A 297 -26.86 -4.25 15.47
CA ALA A 297 -27.06 -5.28 14.45
C ALA A 297 -25.84 -5.50 13.55
N ILE A 298 -25.68 -6.73 13.06
CA ILE A 298 -24.61 -7.12 12.14
C ILE A 298 -25.20 -7.67 10.84
N LEU A 299 -24.97 -6.99 9.71
CA LEU A 299 -25.28 -7.51 8.37
C LEU A 299 -24.02 -8.15 7.78
N GLU A 300 -24.08 -9.40 7.36
CA GLU A 300 -22.95 -10.11 6.76
C GLU A 300 -23.21 -10.48 5.30
N ILE A 301 -22.19 -10.26 4.45
CA ILE A 301 -22.22 -10.61 3.03
C ILE A 301 -20.91 -11.28 2.59
N ALA A 302 -20.98 -12.04 1.50
CA ALA A 302 -19.83 -12.53 0.73
C ALA A 302 -19.75 -11.91 -0.68
N SER A 303 -20.79 -11.17 -1.11
CA SER A 303 -20.87 -10.52 -2.41
C SER A 303 -21.76 -9.28 -2.31
N ALA A 304 -21.37 -8.19 -2.96
CA ALA A 304 -22.22 -7.00 -3.11
C ALA A 304 -23.55 -7.29 -3.81
N SER A 305 -23.68 -8.37 -4.59
CA SER A 305 -24.96 -8.80 -5.18
C SER A 305 -26.02 -9.18 -4.14
N ALA A 306 -25.63 -9.36 -2.87
CA ALA A 306 -26.54 -9.56 -1.76
C ALA A 306 -27.19 -8.25 -1.22
N LEU A 307 -26.70 -7.07 -1.63
CA LEU A 307 -27.20 -5.76 -1.18
C LEU A 307 -28.28 -5.14 -2.09
N GLY A 308 -28.67 -5.81 -3.18
CA GLY A 308 -29.57 -5.23 -4.16
C GLY A 308 -28.98 -3.97 -4.80
N THR A 309 -29.83 -3.02 -5.19
CA THR A 309 -29.39 -1.79 -5.91
C THR A 309 -29.57 -0.49 -5.12
N GLY A 310 -30.29 -0.53 -4.00
CA GLY A 310 -30.56 0.65 -3.18
C GLY A 310 -29.39 1.08 -2.28
N THR A 311 -29.65 2.08 -1.43
CA THR A 311 -28.67 2.61 -0.47
C THR A 311 -28.40 1.60 0.65
N LEU A 312 -27.15 1.51 1.12
CA LEU A 312 -26.78 0.85 2.36
C LEU A 312 -26.60 1.92 3.47
N ALA A 313 -27.56 2.00 4.38
CA ALA A 313 -27.47 2.88 5.54
C ALA A 313 -26.91 2.12 6.74
N LEU A 314 -25.82 2.60 7.33
CA LEU A 314 -25.27 2.10 8.59
C LEU A 314 -25.57 3.15 9.68
N VAL A 315 -26.50 2.81 10.57
CA VAL A 315 -27.12 3.73 11.54
C VAL A 315 -26.77 3.28 12.96
N GLY A 316 -25.51 3.53 13.34
CA GLY A 316 -25.02 3.36 14.70
C GLY A 316 -25.56 4.44 15.64
N SER A 317 -25.26 4.27 16.93
CA SER A 317 -25.42 5.29 17.96
C SER A 317 -24.05 5.86 18.35
N SER A 318 -23.97 6.70 19.38
CA SER A 318 -22.68 7.22 19.89
C SER A 318 -21.81 6.19 20.62
N THR A 319 -22.34 5.01 20.95
CA THR A 319 -21.65 3.98 21.77
C THR A 319 -22.01 2.54 21.39
N VAL A 320 -22.74 2.34 20.29
CA VAL A 320 -23.21 1.01 19.87
C VAL A 320 -23.17 0.97 18.33
N PRO A 321 -22.39 0.06 17.74
CA PRO A 321 -22.08 0.12 16.33
C PRO A 321 -23.19 -0.45 15.43
N ALA A 322 -23.29 0.04 14.21
CA ALA A 322 -23.96 -0.65 13.11
C ALA A 322 -22.91 -1.33 12.23
N THR A 323 -22.90 -2.66 12.16
CA THR A 323 -21.79 -3.41 11.54
C THR A 323 -22.16 -4.01 10.18
N LEU A 324 -21.34 -3.70 9.17
CA LEU A 324 -21.25 -4.48 7.94
C LEU A 324 -20.06 -5.45 8.06
N SER A 325 -20.33 -6.76 8.00
CA SER A 325 -19.34 -7.83 7.94
C SER A 325 -19.18 -8.30 6.48
N VAL A 326 -17.95 -8.29 5.95
CA VAL A 326 -17.67 -8.75 4.58
C VAL A 326 -16.62 -9.84 4.61
N THR A 327 -16.96 -10.99 4.01
CA THR A 327 -16.24 -12.27 4.21
C THR A 327 -15.43 -12.74 3.00
N ALA A 328 -15.49 -12.02 1.88
CA ALA A 328 -14.77 -12.33 0.64
C ALA A 328 -14.50 -11.05 -0.16
N ASP A 329 -13.59 -11.13 -1.14
CA ASP A 329 -13.29 -10.01 -2.04
C ASP A 329 -14.54 -9.55 -2.81
N THR A 330 -14.87 -8.27 -2.72
CA THR A 330 -16.06 -7.73 -3.41
C THR A 330 -15.96 -6.24 -3.69
N THR A 331 -16.85 -5.73 -4.55
CA THR A 331 -16.98 -4.29 -4.84
C THR A 331 -18.41 -3.84 -4.61
N ILE A 332 -18.62 -3.00 -3.60
CA ILE A 332 -19.91 -2.38 -3.29
C ILE A 332 -20.02 -1.07 -4.09
N SER A 333 -21.08 -0.96 -4.89
CA SER A 333 -21.40 0.23 -5.70
C SER A 333 -22.67 0.95 -5.24
N ASN A 334 -23.43 0.35 -4.31
CA ASN A 334 -24.52 0.97 -3.58
C ASN A 334 -24.05 2.29 -2.94
N ALA A 335 -24.87 3.34 -2.94
CA ALA A 335 -24.60 4.52 -2.12
C ALA A 335 -24.56 4.11 -0.63
N ILE A 336 -23.65 4.69 0.17
CA ILE A 336 -23.50 4.36 1.59
C ILE A 336 -23.67 5.61 2.44
N THR A 337 -24.55 5.55 3.44
CA THR A 337 -24.70 6.61 4.45
C THR A 337 -24.30 6.11 5.83
N VAL A 338 -23.47 6.89 6.54
CA VAL A 338 -22.99 6.58 7.89
C VAL A 338 -23.58 7.54 8.92
N SER A 339 -23.97 7.02 10.09
CA SER A 339 -24.50 7.81 11.22
C SER A 339 -24.06 7.19 12.55
N GLY A 340 -23.54 7.98 13.48
CA GLY A 340 -23.03 7.47 14.76
C GLY A 340 -21.74 6.69 14.58
N ASP A 341 -21.73 5.44 15.06
CA ASP A 341 -20.64 4.44 14.99
C ASP A 341 -20.87 3.35 13.90
N PRO A 342 -20.59 3.60 12.60
CA PRO A 342 -20.53 2.54 11.58
C PRO A 342 -19.21 1.79 11.46
N VAL A 343 -19.34 0.46 11.48
CA VAL A 343 -18.20 -0.46 11.46
C VAL A 343 -18.17 -1.32 10.21
N PHE A 344 -17.08 -1.23 9.47
CA PHE A 344 -16.73 -2.08 8.32
C PHE A 344 -15.79 -3.19 8.81
N ASN A 345 -16.35 -4.35 9.12
CA ASN A 345 -15.63 -5.55 9.53
C ASN A 345 -15.25 -6.37 8.29
N ILE A 346 -14.05 -6.18 7.77
CA ILE A 346 -13.56 -6.85 6.56
C ILE A 346 -12.69 -8.04 6.97
N ALA A 347 -13.04 -9.25 6.52
CA ALA A 347 -12.34 -10.47 6.90
C ALA A 347 -10.85 -10.45 6.48
N SER A 348 -9.99 -10.97 7.35
CA SER A 348 -8.55 -11.01 7.09
C SER A 348 -8.19 -11.76 5.81
N GLY A 349 -7.25 -11.19 5.04
CA GLY A 349 -6.86 -11.68 3.72
C GLY A 349 -7.79 -11.27 2.58
N THR A 350 -8.86 -10.52 2.83
CA THR A 350 -9.81 -10.04 1.80
C THR A 350 -9.78 -8.52 1.62
N THR A 351 -10.26 -8.06 0.46
CA THR A 351 -10.42 -6.64 0.11
C THR A 351 -11.86 -6.33 -0.29
N THR A 352 -12.49 -5.43 0.46
CA THR A 352 -13.78 -4.83 0.07
C THR A 352 -13.54 -3.47 -0.55
N THR A 353 -13.90 -3.31 -1.82
CA THR A 353 -13.83 -2.03 -2.52
C THR A 353 -15.16 -1.29 -2.41
N ILE A 354 -15.13 -0.03 -1.98
CA ILE A 354 -16.26 0.89 -2.09
C ILE A 354 -16.02 1.80 -3.28
N SER A 355 -16.96 1.78 -4.22
CA SER A 355 -16.90 2.53 -5.49
C SER A 355 -17.85 3.73 -5.57
N SER A 356 -18.75 3.86 -4.60
CA SER A 356 -19.58 5.02 -4.33
C SER A 356 -18.97 5.91 -3.24
N SER A 357 -19.46 7.13 -3.11
CA SER A 357 -19.13 7.99 -1.97
C SER A 357 -19.85 7.53 -0.70
N ILE A 358 -19.11 7.36 0.39
CA ILE A 358 -19.66 7.31 1.75
C ILE A 358 -19.97 8.75 2.19
N THR A 359 -21.21 9.00 2.62
CA THR A 359 -21.69 10.31 3.11
C THR A 359 -22.28 10.21 4.51
N ASP A 360 -22.44 11.33 5.21
CA ASP A 360 -23.24 11.33 6.45
C ASP A 360 -24.71 10.95 6.16
N GLY A 361 -25.37 10.36 7.16
CA GLY A 361 -26.80 10.05 7.18
C GLY A 361 -27.60 11.15 7.87
N ALA A 362 -28.50 10.77 8.79
CA ALA A 362 -29.30 11.73 9.58
C ALA A 362 -28.47 12.60 10.54
N GLN A 363 -27.26 12.14 10.86
CA GLN A 363 -26.23 12.82 11.65
C GLN A 363 -24.86 12.41 11.10
N SER A 364 -23.80 13.09 11.58
CA SER A 364 -22.42 12.71 11.28
C SER A 364 -22.16 11.25 11.67
N GLY A 365 -21.51 10.51 10.79
CA GLY A 365 -21.08 9.14 11.03
C GLY A 365 -19.58 9.00 10.91
N ASP A 366 -18.99 8.15 11.74
CA ASP A 366 -17.61 7.73 11.56
C ASP A 366 -17.47 6.61 10.52
N VAL A 367 -16.22 6.20 10.29
CA VAL A 367 -15.87 5.00 9.53
C VAL A 367 -14.81 4.24 10.32
N VAL A 368 -15.23 3.15 10.96
CA VAL A 368 -14.32 2.22 11.65
C VAL A 368 -14.01 1.04 10.72
N VAL A 369 -12.73 0.74 10.52
CA VAL A 369 -12.25 -0.38 9.70
C VAL A 369 -11.61 -1.44 10.61
N GLN A 370 -12.25 -2.61 10.72
CA GLN A 370 -11.78 -3.73 11.54
C GLN A 370 -11.80 -5.07 10.78
N GLY A 371 -11.47 -6.18 11.47
CA GLY A 371 -11.56 -7.55 10.95
C GLY A 371 -10.26 -8.10 10.32
N GLY A 372 -9.24 -7.26 10.15
CA GLY A 372 -7.92 -7.63 9.63
C GLY A 372 -7.82 -7.71 8.10
N GLY A 373 -8.87 -7.32 7.37
CA GLY A 373 -8.90 -7.18 5.91
C GLY A 373 -8.64 -5.74 5.45
N THR A 374 -8.90 -5.48 4.16
CA THR A 374 -8.71 -4.17 3.53
C THR A 374 -10.03 -3.53 3.11
N LEU A 375 -10.34 -2.34 3.61
CA LEU A 375 -11.35 -1.45 3.03
C LEU A 375 -10.68 -0.53 2.01
N LEU A 376 -10.99 -0.69 0.73
CA LEU A 376 -10.45 0.12 -0.36
C LEU A 376 -11.46 1.17 -0.82
N LEU A 377 -11.17 2.45 -0.64
CA LEU A 377 -12.02 3.55 -1.08
C LEU A 377 -11.53 4.14 -2.39
N THR A 378 -12.37 4.09 -3.43
CA THR A 378 -12.04 4.58 -4.78
C THR A 378 -12.75 5.89 -5.16
N ALA A 379 -13.83 6.25 -4.45
CA ALA A 379 -14.54 7.52 -4.59
C ALA A 379 -14.13 8.56 -3.54
N ALA A 380 -14.46 9.83 -3.80
CA ALA A 380 -14.33 10.87 -2.80
C ALA A 380 -15.46 10.76 -1.77
N ASN A 381 -15.13 10.60 -0.49
CA ASN A 381 -16.09 10.46 0.59
C ASN A 381 -16.27 11.79 1.32
N THR A 382 -17.50 12.05 1.77
CA THR A 382 -17.90 13.35 2.35
C THR A 382 -18.53 13.22 3.73
N TYR A 383 -18.47 12.05 4.35
CA TYR A 383 -18.78 11.90 5.78
C TYR A 383 -17.86 12.78 6.62
N THR A 384 -18.37 13.30 7.74
CA THR A 384 -17.68 14.31 8.56
C THR A 384 -17.18 13.78 9.90
N GLY A 385 -17.62 12.58 10.31
CA GLY A 385 -17.14 11.91 11.51
C GLY A 385 -15.67 11.47 11.39
N PRO A 386 -15.09 10.92 12.46
CA PRO A 386 -13.72 10.41 12.44
C PRO A 386 -13.57 9.18 11.54
N THR A 387 -12.33 8.79 11.29
CA THR A 387 -11.97 7.54 10.62
C THR A 387 -11.02 6.77 11.52
N THR A 388 -11.35 5.53 11.87
CA THR A 388 -10.50 4.69 12.72
C THR A 388 -10.11 3.43 11.95
N VAL A 389 -8.81 3.13 11.92
CA VAL A 389 -8.28 1.89 11.33
C VAL A 389 -7.75 1.04 12.47
N ASP A 390 -8.45 -0.05 12.79
CA ASP A 390 -8.09 -0.91 13.91
C ASP A 390 -6.87 -1.79 13.63
N GLN A 391 -6.24 -2.27 14.70
CA GLN A 391 -5.02 -3.05 14.64
C GLN A 391 -5.17 -4.25 13.68
N GLY A 392 -4.19 -4.41 12.77
CA GLY A 392 -4.16 -5.47 11.76
C GLY A 392 -5.08 -5.23 10.55
N SER A 393 -5.96 -4.23 10.57
CA SER A 393 -6.85 -3.89 9.45
C SER A 393 -6.22 -2.83 8.56
N THR A 394 -6.67 -2.73 7.30
CA THR A 394 -6.13 -1.76 6.34
C THR A 394 -7.23 -0.86 5.78
N LEU A 395 -7.02 0.46 5.84
CA LEU A 395 -7.75 1.41 5.02
C LEU A 395 -6.85 1.81 3.84
N ALA A 396 -7.30 1.50 2.63
CA ALA A 396 -6.61 1.86 1.41
C ALA A 396 -7.36 2.96 0.64
N LEU A 397 -6.63 3.95 0.12
CA LEU A 397 -7.15 4.93 -0.82
C LEU A 397 -6.53 4.70 -2.20
N SER A 398 -7.33 4.74 -3.26
CA SER A 398 -6.80 4.74 -4.64
C SER A 398 -7.64 5.59 -5.58
N SER A 399 -7.10 5.93 -6.76
CA SER A 399 -7.80 6.72 -7.80
C SER A 399 -8.39 8.04 -7.25
N SER A 400 -9.72 8.21 -7.21
CA SER A 400 -10.41 9.39 -6.65
C SER A 400 -10.64 9.30 -5.13
N GLY A 401 -10.27 8.17 -4.50
CA GLY A 401 -10.35 7.88 -3.07
C GLY A 401 -9.93 9.06 -2.20
N SER A 402 -10.83 9.56 -1.35
CA SER A 402 -10.54 10.68 -0.45
C SER A 402 -11.37 10.57 0.83
N ILE A 403 -10.78 11.01 1.94
CA ILE A 403 -11.43 11.13 3.26
C ILE A 403 -11.21 12.53 3.86
N ALA A 404 -10.90 13.54 3.03
CA ALA A 404 -10.54 14.89 3.50
C ALA A 404 -11.65 15.60 4.32
N ALA A 405 -12.90 15.13 4.22
CA ALA A 405 -14.01 15.62 5.04
C ALA A 405 -13.99 15.07 6.48
N SER A 406 -13.36 13.91 6.72
CA SER A 406 -13.25 13.26 8.04
C SER A 406 -12.60 14.20 9.06
N SER A 407 -13.20 14.29 10.25
CA SER A 407 -12.73 15.17 11.33
C SER A 407 -11.32 14.83 11.84
N SER A 408 -10.96 13.54 11.81
CA SER A 408 -9.66 13.02 12.24
C SER A 408 -9.47 11.58 11.79
N VAL A 409 -8.25 11.22 11.41
CA VAL A 409 -7.86 9.82 11.16
C VAL A 409 -7.03 9.27 12.32
N THR A 410 -7.47 8.16 12.91
CA THR A 410 -6.75 7.38 13.91
C THR A 410 -6.28 6.06 13.29
N ASN A 411 -4.97 5.93 13.06
CA ASN A 411 -4.37 4.74 12.46
C ASN A 411 -3.72 3.83 13.52
N ASN A 412 -4.39 2.71 13.84
CA ASN A 412 -3.84 1.61 14.66
C ASN A 412 -3.43 0.39 13.82
N GLY A 413 -3.95 0.27 12.60
CA GLY A 413 -3.60 -0.74 11.60
C GLY A 413 -2.72 -0.17 10.48
N THR A 414 -3.16 -0.29 9.23
CA THR A 414 -2.44 0.23 8.06
C THR A 414 -3.27 1.29 7.34
N PHE A 415 -2.71 2.47 7.11
CA PHE A 415 -3.27 3.47 6.20
C PHE A 415 -2.43 3.49 4.92
N ASP A 416 -2.96 2.92 3.84
CA ASP A 416 -2.29 2.78 2.55
C ASP A 416 -2.82 3.81 1.55
N VAL A 417 -1.93 4.67 1.07
CA VAL A 417 -2.24 5.68 0.05
C VAL A 417 -1.38 5.50 -1.22
N THR A 418 -0.73 4.35 -1.38
CA THR A 418 0.09 4.03 -2.57
C THR A 418 -0.71 3.99 -3.86
N GLY A 419 -2.01 3.66 -3.79
CA GLY A 419 -2.93 3.70 -4.92
C GLY A 419 -3.32 5.12 -5.39
N LYS A 420 -2.81 6.17 -4.73
CA LYS A 420 -3.06 7.58 -5.06
C LYS A 420 -1.82 8.19 -5.70
N THR A 421 -2.01 8.86 -6.84
CA THR A 421 -0.96 9.63 -7.53
C THR A 421 -0.87 11.08 -7.04
N GLY A 422 -1.89 11.60 -6.35
CA GLY A 422 -1.90 12.94 -5.77
C GLY A 422 -1.62 12.95 -4.27
N ASN A 423 -1.43 14.17 -3.74
CA ASN A 423 -1.38 14.42 -2.30
C ASN A 423 -2.72 14.06 -1.62
N ILE A 424 -2.64 13.72 -0.34
CA ILE A 424 -3.79 13.39 0.51
C ILE A 424 -4.04 14.57 1.44
N GLY A 425 -5.29 15.06 1.49
CA GLY A 425 -5.72 16.05 2.49
C GLY A 425 -6.42 15.36 3.66
N LEU A 426 -6.06 15.74 4.89
CA LEU A 426 -6.69 15.28 6.14
C LEU A 426 -6.92 16.48 7.08
N LYS A 427 -7.94 16.41 7.95
CA LYS A 427 -8.10 17.44 8.99
C LYS A 427 -7.14 17.24 10.17
N ASN A 428 -7.09 16.04 10.74
CA ASN A 428 -6.15 15.68 11.81
C ASN A 428 -5.65 14.25 11.60
N TYR A 429 -4.45 13.93 12.07
CA TYR A 429 -3.86 12.60 11.95
C TYR A 429 -3.24 12.14 13.27
N SER A 430 -3.58 10.92 13.69
CA SER A 430 -2.94 10.24 14.80
C SER A 430 -2.56 8.83 14.38
N GLN A 431 -1.29 8.45 14.54
CA GLN A 431 -0.83 7.08 14.36
C GLN A 431 -0.30 6.55 15.69
N SER A 432 -0.81 5.39 16.12
CA SER A 432 -0.35 4.74 17.35
C SER A 432 0.93 3.92 17.13
N SER A 433 1.43 3.28 18.19
CA SER A 433 2.64 2.45 18.14
C SER A 433 2.52 1.21 17.25
N THR A 434 1.30 0.77 16.94
CA THR A 434 1.04 -0.37 16.04
C THR A 434 0.71 0.06 14.61
N GLY A 435 0.36 1.34 14.42
CA GLY A 435 -0.05 1.87 13.13
C GLY A 435 1.09 1.94 12.13
N THR A 436 0.78 1.74 10.84
CA THR A 436 1.71 1.94 9.72
C THR A 436 1.09 2.82 8.64
N LEU A 437 1.83 3.84 8.20
CA LEU A 437 1.50 4.66 7.03
C LEU A 437 2.27 4.12 5.83
N VAL A 438 1.59 3.87 4.71
CA VAL A 438 2.22 3.42 3.46
C VAL A 438 1.97 4.45 2.37
N MET A 439 3.05 5.00 1.81
CA MET A 439 2.99 6.05 0.78
C MET A 439 3.79 5.67 -0.46
N SER A 440 3.39 6.16 -1.63
CA SER A 440 4.21 6.10 -2.84
C SER A 440 5.35 7.13 -2.79
N PHE A 441 6.52 6.80 -3.32
CA PHE A 441 7.61 7.75 -3.47
C PHE A 441 8.39 7.49 -4.76
N SER A 442 8.19 8.32 -5.79
CA SER A 442 8.86 8.18 -7.09
C SER A 442 9.76 9.37 -7.40
N PRO A 443 10.72 9.24 -8.33
CA PRO A 443 11.60 10.35 -8.72
C PRO A 443 10.87 11.56 -9.32
N THR A 444 9.70 11.34 -9.91
CA THR A 444 8.87 12.38 -10.56
C THR A 444 7.70 12.84 -9.71
N ASN A 445 7.36 12.11 -8.65
CA ASN A 445 6.26 12.42 -7.76
C ASN A 445 6.59 12.03 -6.31
N ASN A 446 6.78 13.05 -5.49
CA ASN A 446 6.83 12.92 -4.04
C ASN A 446 5.42 13.18 -3.48
N GLN A 447 4.66 12.10 -3.27
CA GLN A 447 3.36 12.15 -2.61
C GLN A 447 3.48 12.76 -1.21
N ARG A 448 2.51 13.60 -0.83
CA ARG A 448 2.44 14.19 0.51
C ARG A 448 1.12 13.92 1.21
N ILE A 449 1.18 13.81 2.54
CA ILE A 449 0.01 13.99 3.42
C ILE A 449 0.01 15.44 3.90
N ASN A 450 -1.02 16.19 3.52
CA ASN A 450 -1.26 17.56 3.96
C ASN A 450 -2.35 17.53 5.04
N ILE A 451 -2.04 18.06 6.22
CA ILE A 451 -2.89 17.98 7.41
C ILE A 451 -3.26 19.39 7.86
N ASP A 452 -4.55 19.73 7.84
CA ASP A 452 -5.03 21.08 8.14
C ASP A 452 -4.88 21.44 9.64
N GLY A 453 -4.87 20.43 10.50
CA GLY A 453 -4.65 20.49 11.95
C GLY A 453 -3.30 19.88 12.34
N SER A 454 -3.30 19.01 13.36
CA SER A 454 -2.08 18.43 13.93
C SER A 454 -1.84 16.97 13.50
N ALA A 455 -0.57 16.57 13.55
CA ALA A 455 -0.15 15.19 13.36
C ALA A 455 0.52 14.63 14.64
N SER A 456 0.03 13.51 15.14
CA SER A 456 0.67 12.72 16.21
C SER A 456 1.23 11.43 15.63
N LEU A 457 2.54 11.22 15.71
CA LEU A 457 3.24 10.14 15.03
C LEU A 457 3.83 9.11 16.01
N GLY A 458 3.52 7.85 15.75
CA GLY A 458 4.15 6.66 16.33
C GLY A 458 4.29 5.57 15.27
N GLY A 459 4.65 4.35 15.67
CA GLY A 459 4.57 3.19 14.77
C GLY A 459 5.50 3.27 13.55
N GLY A 460 5.04 2.79 12.40
CA GLY A 460 5.85 2.67 11.18
C GLY A 460 5.50 3.66 10.07
N LEU A 461 6.52 4.05 9.29
CA LEU A 461 6.34 4.61 7.95
C LEU A 461 6.96 3.65 6.94
N SER A 462 6.24 3.34 5.86
CA SER A 462 6.71 2.55 4.74
C SER A 462 6.60 3.36 3.44
N LEU A 463 7.64 3.33 2.62
CA LEU A 463 7.60 3.92 1.28
C LEU A 463 7.59 2.83 0.21
N ALA A 464 6.66 2.93 -0.73
CA ALA A 464 6.65 2.17 -1.98
C ALA A 464 7.41 2.95 -3.04
N ALA A 465 8.70 2.66 -3.18
CA ALA A 465 9.56 3.21 -4.22
C ALA A 465 9.27 2.58 -5.60
N SER A 466 9.63 3.30 -6.66
CA SER A 466 9.39 2.91 -8.05
C SER A 466 10.62 3.19 -8.92
N SER A 467 10.77 2.46 -10.02
CA SER A 467 11.89 2.63 -10.96
C SER A 467 12.08 4.07 -11.45
N GLY A 468 13.32 4.56 -11.40
CA GLY A 468 13.76 5.79 -12.05
C GLY A 468 14.96 6.42 -11.32
N SER A 469 15.44 7.56 -11.82
CA SER A 469 16.61 8.25 -11.26
C SER A 469 16.23 9.21 -10.14
N TYR A 470 16.29 8.73 -8.89
CA TYR A 470 16.18 9.58 -7.70
C TYR A 470 17.29 10.64 -7.67
N ALA A 471 17.00 11.82 -7.12
CA ALA A 471 17.96 12.89 -6.93
C ALA A 471 18.30 13.08 -5.44
N LEU A 472 19.44 13.71 -5.16
CA LEU A 472 19.77 14.15 -3.80
C LEU A 472 18.84 15.27 -3.37
N GLY A 473 18.55 15.35 -2.06
CA GLY A 473 17.79 16.46 -1.49
C GLY A 473 16.83 16.04 -0.38
N ARG A 474 16.00 17.01 0.00
CA ARG A 474 15.00 16.89 1.06
C ARG A 474 13.60 16.88 0.46
N TYR A 475 12.84 15.85 0.80
CA TYR A 475 11.51 15.57 0.25
C TYR A 475 10.48 15.56 1.38
N THR A 476 9.59 16.56 1.42
CA THR A 476 8.52 16.63 2.43
C THR A 476 7.50 15.51 2.20
N LEU A 477 7.33 14.61 3.16
CA LEU A 477 6.35 13.53 3.12
C LEU A 477 5.03 13.94 3.81
N ILE A 478 5.14 14.66 4.92
CA ILE A 478 3.98 15.12 5.72
C ILE A 478 4.18 16.60 6.03
N THR A 479 3.10 17.37 5.93
CA THR A 479 2.99 18.75 6.45
C THR A 479 1.73 18.85 7.31
N ALA A 480 1.85 19.37 8.53
CA ALA A 480 0.74 19.60 9.46
C ALA A 480 0.74 21.06 9.96
N ASN A 481 -0.34 21.80 9.68
CA ASN A 481 -0.38 23.24 9.93
C ASN A 481 -0.37 23.59 11.44
N SER A 482 -1.01 22.77 12.27
CA SER A 482 -0.99 22.89 13.74
C SER A 482 0.11 22.06 14.40
N GLY A 483 1.08 21.59 13.62
CA GLY A 483 2.32 21.00 14.09
C GLY A 483 2.36 19.45 14.10
N VAL A 484 3.58 18.94 14.17
CA VAL A 484 3.91 17.50 14.27
C VAL A 484 4.41 17.19 15.69
N SER A 485 3.89 16.15 16.31
CA SER A 485 4.36 15.59 17.58
C SER A 485 4.71 14.11 17.41
N GLY A 486 5.69 13.64 18.19
CA GLY A 486 6.23 12.29 18.05
C GLY A 486 7.04 12.08 16.77
N THR A 487 7.43 10.83 16.51
CA THR A 487 8.19 10.40 15.33
C THR A 487 7.80 8.96 14.98
N PHE A 488 7.99 8.58 13.70
CA PHE A 488 7.90 7.17 13.34
C PHE A 488 8.99 6.38 14.06
N SER A 489 8.57 5.33 14.78
CA SER A 489 9.45 4.42 15.53
C SER A 489 10.19 3.44 14.63
N SER A 490 9.66 3.18 13.43
CA SER A 490 10.33 2.42 12.37
C SER A 490 10.14 3.06 11.00
N PHE A 491 11.11 2.87 10.10
CA PHE A 491 11.08 3.37 8.73
C PHE A 491 11.42 2.25 7.75
N ASN A 492 10.40 1.64 7.15
CA ASN A 492 10.59 0.63 6.11
C ASN A 492 10.83 1.29 4.75
N SER A 493 12.10 1.37 4.41
CA SER A 493 12.64 1.91 3.15
C SER A 493 13.26 0.82 2.28
N SER A 494 12.95 -0.46 2.54
CA SER A 494 13.54 -1.60 1.80
C SER A 494 13.34 -1.53 0.28
N SER A 495 12.25 -0.90 -0.18
CA SER A 495 12.01 -0.63 -1.60
C SER A 495 13.01 0.37 -2.21
N LEU A 496 13.47 1.38 -1.45
CA LEU A 496 14.42 2.40 -1.93
C LEU A 496 15.78 1.79 -2.27
N ALA A 497 16.27 0.84 -1.47
CA ALA A 497 17.53 0.16 -1.73
C ALA A 497 17.58 -0.59 -3.07
N GLY A 498 16.42 -0.93 -3.66
CA GLY A 498 16.32 -1.51 -4.99
C GLY A 498 16.44 -0.50 -6.14
N TYR A 499 16.35 0.81 -5.87
CA TYR A 499 16.30 1.85 -6.90
C TYR A 499 17.27 3.03 -6.69
N THR A 500 17.85 3.20 -5.49
CA THR A 500 18.86 4.23 -5.22
C THR A 500 19.97 3.71 -4.32
N SER A 501 21.20 4.15 -4.60
CA SER A 501 22.39 3.95 -3.77
C SER A 501 22.61 5.07 -2.74
N TYR A 502 21.81 6.14 -2.77
CA TYR A 502 21.91 7.22 -1.78
C TYR A 502 21.53 6.75 -0.38
N LEU A 503 22.20 7.30 0.63
CA LEU A 503 21.78 7.14 2.02
C LEU A 503 20.43 7.84 2.21
N TYR A 504 19.52 7.20 2.93
CA TYR A 504 18.20 7.75 3.22
C TYR A 504 17.92 7.80 4.72
N SER A 505 17.25 8.86 5.16
CA SER A 505 16.93 9.08 6.57
C SER A 505 15.69 9.96 6.70
N LEU A 506 14.88 9.74 7.73
CA LEU A 506 13.82 10.70 8.08
C LEU A 506 14.41 11.87 8.87
N SER A 507 13.92 13.08 8.61
CA SER A 507 14.14 14.25 9.45
C SER A 507 12.82 14.99 9.69
N TYR A 508 12.79 15.79 10.75
CA TYR A 508 11.56 16.38 11.30
C TYR A 508 11.79 17.85 11.63
N ASP A 509 10.79 18.69 11.44
CA ASP A 509 10.69 20.01 12.05
C ASP A 509 9.34 20.18 12.77
N ALA A 510 9.01 21.40 13.22
CA ALA A 510 7.78 21.67 13.97
C ALA A 510 6.49 21.34 13.20
N ASN A 511 6.53 21.32 11.87
CA ASN A 511 5.36 21.18 11.00
C ASN A 511 5.50 20.06 9.95
N ASN A 512 6.70 19.49 9.75
CA ASN A 512 6.97 18.61 8.62
C ASN A 512 7.74 17.35 8.99
N VAL A 513 7.46 16.27 8.23
CA VAL A 513 8.30 15.08 8.12
C VAL A 513 8.93 15.06 6.74
N TYR A 514 10.23 14.79 6.67
CA TYR A 514 10.99 14.72 5.44
C TYR A 514 11.69 13.37 5.27
N LEU A 515 11.84 12.94 4.01
CA LEU A 515 12.89 12.03 3.57
C LEU A 515 14.08 12.86 3.08
N ASP A 516 15.25 12.70 3.70
CA ASP A 516 16.50 13.20 3.14
C ASP A 516 17.18 12.07 2.34
N LEU A 517 17.44 12.31 1.05
CA LEU A 517 18.36 11.52 0.23
C LEU A 517 19.73 12.20 0.21
N LYS A 518 20.75 11.50 0.71
CA LYS A 518 22.07 12.03 1.08
C LYS A 518 23.21 11.25 0.41
N LEU A 519 24.34 11.94 0.26
CA LEU A 519 25.59 11.34 -0.17
C LEU A 519 26.15 10.35 0.85
N ASP A 520 26.81 9.31 0.36
CA ASP A 520 27.66 8.47 1.19
C ASP A 520 29.03 9.12 1.43
N SER A 521 29.51 9.07 2.68
CA SER A 521 30.78 9.70 3.06
C SER A 521 32.02 8.86 2.69
N PRO A 522 32.05 7.51 2.79
CA PRO A 522 33.06 6.66 2.14
C PRO A 522 33.25 6.90 0.64
N ASP A 523 32.16 7.03 -0.13
CA ASP A 523 32.23 7.37 -1.56
C ASP A 523 32.95 8.71 -1.79
N THR A 524 32.54 9.75 -1.04
CA THR A 524 33.13 11.08 -1.15
C THR A 524 34.58 11.11 -0.63
N GLN A 525 34.90 10.33 0.41
CA GLN A 525 36.28 10.14 0.90
C GLN A 525 37.17 9.52 -0.19
N SER A 526 36.64 8.58 -0.96
CA SER A 526 37.34 7.96 -2.09
C SER A 526 37.60 8.97 -3.22
N ALA A 527 36.66 9.86 -3.52
CA ALA A 527 36.86 10.98 -4.43
C ALA A 527 37.94 11.97 -3.94
N LEU A 528 38.02 12.22 -2.62
CA LEU A 528 39.09 13.03 -2.01
C LEU A 528 40.48 12.38 -2.12
N LEU A 529 40.59 11.06 -1.96
CA LEU A 529 41.84 10.32 -2.15
C LEU A 529 42.36 10.45 -3.58
N GLN A 530 41.49 10.33 -4.59
CA GLN A 530 41.85 10.56 -6.00
C GLN A 530 42.27 12.02 -6.25
N SER A 531 41.53 12.98 -5.68
CA SER A 531 41.84 14.41 -5.79
C SER A 531 43.20 14.76 -5.18
N ALA A 532 43.56 14.16 -4.04
CA ALA A 532 44.88 14.32 -3.43
C ALA A 532 45.99 13.73 -4.32
N ALA A 533 45.76 12.58 -4.96
CA ALA A 533 46.73 11.99 -5.89
C ALA A 533 46.99 12.89 -7.11
N ALA A 534 45.94 13.46 -7.70
CA ALA A 534 46.05 14.42 -8.80
C ALA A 534 46.78 15.72 -8.39
N LEU A 535 46.45 16.27 -7.22
CA LEU A 535 47.13 17.45 -6.66
C LEU A 535 48.62 17.21 -6.40
N ARG A 536 49.03 16.03 -5.91
CA ARG A 536 50.47 15.71 -5.73
C ARG A 536 51.25 15.79 -7.04
N SER A 537 50.67 15.36 -8.17
CA SER A 537 51.28 15.51 -9.49
C SER A 537 51.46 16.98 -9.89
N VAL A 538 50.46 17.82 -9.64
CA VAL A 538 50.55 19.27 -9.88
C VAL A 538 51.62 19.93 -9.00
N TYR A 539 51.73 19.54 -7.73
CA TYR A 539 52.76 20.06 -6.83
C TYR A 539 54.18 19.63 -7.25
N ASN A 540 54.38 18.38 -7.70
CA ASN A 540 55.66 17.94 -8.28
C ASN A 540 56.07 18.79 -9.49
N MET A 541 55.13 19.08 -10.40
CA MET A 541 55.38 19.88 -11.60
C MET A 541 55.67 21.36 -11.28
N GLN A 542 54.97 21.93 -10.30
CA GLN A 542 55.25 23.29 -9.80
C GLN A 542 56.61 23.36 -9.09
N ALA A 543 56.96 22.34 -8.29
CA ALA A 543 58.27 22.21 -7.67
C ALA A 543 59.38 22.11 -8.72
N ALA A 544 59.23 21.28 -9.75
CA ALA A 544 60.17 21.18 -10.86
C ALA A 544 60.39 22.55 -11.54
N THR A 545 59.31 23.25 -11.86
CA THR A 545 59.33 24.58 -12.48
C THR A 545 60.09 25.61 -11.63
N ILE A 546 59.65 25.84 -10.38
CA ILE A 546 60.22 26.87 -9.51
C ILE A 546 61.65 26.54 -9.02
N ASN A 547 62.01 25.25 -8.95
CA ASN A 547 63.37 24.84 -8.57
C ASN A 547 64.35 24.97 -9.74
N ASN A 548 63.87 24.84 -10.99
CA ASN A 548 64.70 24.99 -12.17
C ASN A 548 64.97 26.47 -12.49
N SER A 549 64.00 27.36 -12.25
CA SER A 549 64.16 28.80 -12.47
C SER A 549 65.27 29.45 -11.62
N LEU A 550 65.57 28.90 -10.45
CA LEU A 550 66.71 29.32 -9.60
C LEU A 550 68.08 29.16 -10.27
N ASN A 551 68.17 28.35 -11.33
CA ASN A 551 69.40 28.08 -12.09
C ASN A 551 69.51 28.91 -13.38
N TYR A 552 68.52 29.73 -13.71
CA TYR A 552 68.60 30.63 -14.85
C TYR A 552 69.74 31.65 -14.66
N ASP A 553 70.45 31.93 -15.75
CA ASP A 553 71.66 32.76 -15.77
C ASP A 553 71.87 33.33 -17.17
N CYS A 554 72.65 34.41 -17.25
CA CYS A 554 73.12 34.99 -18.49
C CYS A 554 74.60 35.32 -18.29
N THR A 555 75.45 34.71 -19.12
CA THR A 555 76.90 34.56 -18.86
C THR A 555 77.80 35.15 -19.93
N VAL A 556 77.22 35.74 -20.98
CA VAL A 556 77.92 36.34 -22.12
C VAL A 556 77.83 37.86 -22.00
N PHE A 557 78.96 38.53 -21.82
CA PHE A 557 79.00 39.97 -21.58
C PHE A 557 79.94 40.62 -22.60
N ALA A 558 79.54 41.77 -23.14
CA ALA A 558 80.38 42.60 -24.00
C ALA A 558 80.70 43.94 -23.31
N GLU A 559 80.94 45.01 -24.08
CA GLU A 559 81.48 46.28 -23.58
C GLU A 559 80.56 46.98 -22.56
N ASN A 560 79.24 46.93 -22.75
CA ASN A 560 78.28 47.55 -21.83
C ASN A 560 77.96 46.69 -20.60
N LYS A 561 78.68 45.57 -20.40
CA LYS A 561 78.56 44.67 -19.24
C LYS A 561 77.17 44.08 -19.04
N LEU A 562 76.35 44.07 -20.08
CA LEU A 562 74.97 43.58 -20.07
C LEU A 562 74.90 42.25 -20.83
N CYS A 563 74.04 41.34 -20.37
CA CYS A 563 73.73 40.08 -21.01
C CYS A 563 72.21 39.95 -21.11
N VAL A 564 71.69 39.69 -22.30
CA VAL A 564 70.28 39.39 -22.54
C VAL A 564 70.17 37.98 -23.10
N SER A 565 69.26 37.18 -22.56
CA SER A 565 69.00 35.82 -23.02
C SER A 565 67.53 35.61 -23.31
N ALA A 566 67.22 35.06 -24.48
CA ALA A 566 65.89 34.61 -24.84
C ALA A 566 65.91 33.09 -25.09
N GLY A 567 64.85 32.40 -24.71
CA GLY A 567 64.82 30.94 -24.80
C GLY A 567 63.48 30.34 -24.42
N GLY A 568 63.50 29.04 -24.17
CA GLY A 568 62.32 28.29 -23.76
C GLY A 568 62.69 27.06 -22.94
N ARG A 569 61.76 26.69 -22.07
CA ARG A 569 61.84 25.47 -21.26
C ARG A 569 60.72 24.51 -21.68
N TYR A 570 61.07 23.25 -21.77
CA TYR A 570 60.15 22.12 -21.86
C TYR A 570 60.33 21.28 -20.59
N ALA A 571 59.26 20.98 -19.87
CA ALA A 571 59.29 20.12 -18.70
C ALA A 571 58.12 19.12 -18.70
N THR A 572 58.40 17.88 -18.32
CA THR A 572 57.40 16.82 -18.17
C THR A 572 57.67 16.05 -16.88
N THR A 573 56.62 15.49 -16.25
CA THR A 573 56.77 14.58 -15.11
C THR A 573 56.05 13.27 -15.40
N ASN A 574 56.65 12.13 -15.06
CA ASN A 574 56.13 10.81 -15.44
C ASN A 574 54.82 10.38 -14.73
N ASN A 575 54.34 11.18 -13.78
CA ASN A 575 53.11 10.99 -13.01
C ASN A 575 51.98 11.94 -13.43
N ILE A 576 52.13 12.64 -14.57
CA ILE A 576 51.16 13.60 -15.07
C ILE A 576 51.11 13.55 -16.61
N THR A 577 49.90 13.61 -17.19
CA THR A 577 49.73 13.73 -18.65
C THR A 577 49.70 15.20 -19.04
N GLY A 578 50.88 15.79 -19.28
CA GLY A 578 51.01 17.18 -19.71
C GLY A 578 52.45 17.59 -19.97
N GLU A 579 52.65 18.47 -20.95
CA GLU A 579 53.95 19.00 -21.37
C GLU A 579 54.03 20.50 -21.06
N GLN A 580 54.76 20.89 -20.00
CA GLN A 580 54.96 22.29 -19.65
C GLN A 580 55.99 22.93 -20.59
N THR A 581 55.50 23.62 -21.62
CA THR A 581 56.30 24.54 -22.44
C THR A 581 56.23 25.96 -21.88
N SER A 582 57.32 26.72 -21.97
CA SER A 582 57.37 28.12 -21.54
C SER A 582 58.38 28.95 -22.34
N THR A 583 58.17 30.26 -22.35
CA THR A 583 59.07 31.25 -22.98
C THR A 583 59.81 32.01 -21.88
N LEU A 584 61.13 32.11 -22.02
CA LEU A 584 62.03 32.61 -20.99
C LEU A 584 62.84 33.79 -21.50
N LEU A 585 62.81 34.88 -20.74
CA LEU A 585 63.69 36.04 -20.93
C LEU A 585 64.51 36.26 -19.65
N VAL A 586 65.83 36.37 -19.78
CA VAL A 586 66.76 36.65 -18.68
C VAL A 586 67.59 37.87 -19.03
N ALA A 587 67.80 38.79 -18.08
CA ALA A 587 68.75 39.88 -18.21
C ALA A 587 69.73 39.85 -17.02
N ALA A 588 71.03 40.03 -17.27
CA ALA A 588 72.04 40.12 -16.23
C ALA A 588 73.03 41.26 -16.51
N TYR A 589 73.48 41.93 -15.45
CA TYR A 589 74.45 43.02 -15.50
C TYR A 589 75.66 42.69 -14.61
N LYS A 590 76.86 42.90 -15.16
CA LYS A 590 78.15 42.59 -14.53
C LYS A 590 78.67 43.79 -13.73
N VAL A 591 78.14 43.95 -12.51
CA VAL A 591 78.45 45.05 -11.57
C VAL A 591 79.95 45.18 -11.26
N LYS A 592 80.66 44.05 -11.14
CA LYS A 592 82.12 43.97 -11.04
C LYS A 592 82.61 42.80 -11.88
N ASP A 593 83.91 42.76 -12.18
CA ASP A 593 84.46 41.70 -13.04
C ASP A 593 84.29 40.28 -12.48
N ASN A 594 83.98 40.17 -11.19
CA ASN A 594 83.65 38.94 -10.47
C ASN A 594 82.25 38.93 -9.82
N LEU A 595 81.35 39.88 -10.13
CA LEU A 595 79.98 39.93 -9.59
C LEU A 595 78.97 40.29 -10.69
N ARG A 596 77.98 39.41 -10.93
CA ARG A 596 76.82 39.69 -11.77
C ARG A 596 75.51 39.60 -10.98
N LEU A 597 74.56 40.46 -11.31
CA LEU A 597 73.18 40.43 -10.83
C LEU A 597 72.26 40.25 -12.02
N GLY A 598 71.13 39.55 -11.87
CA GLY A 598 70.18 39.35 -12.96
C GLY A 598 68.75 39.10 -12.51
N THR A 599 67.86 39.15 -13.48
CA THR A 599 66.41 38.97 -13.34
C THR A 599 65.89 38.16 -14.52
N PHE A 600 64.73 37.52 -14.34
CA PHE A 600 64.07 36.78 -15.40
C PHE A 600 62.55 36.76 -15.28
N ILE A 601 61.92 36.50 -16.42
CA ILE A 601 60.51 36.14 -16.54
C ILE A 601 60.39 34.86 -17.37
N ASP A 602 59.68 33.86 -16.84
CA ASP A 602 59.41 32.57 -17.47
C ASP A 602 57.89 32.39 -17.61
N GLN A 603 57.35 32.58 -18.81
CA GLN A 603 55.91 32.53 -19.05
C GLN A 603 55.49 31.14 -19.55
N ASN A 604 54.80 30.39 -18.69
CA ASN A 604 54.26 29.08 -19.02
C ASN A 604 53.08 29.15 -20.01
N ALA A 605 53.06 28.20 -20.95
CA ALA A 605 51.95 27.95 -21.86
C ALA A 605 50.78 27.23 -21.14
N PRO A 606 49.52 27.43 -21.57
CA PRO A 606 48.36 26.80 -20.95
C PRO A 606 48.41 25.29 -21.20
N THR A 607 48.36 24.53 -20.13
CA THR A 607 48.67 23.10 -20.15
C THR A 607 47.72 22.39 -19.21
N ILE A 608 47.03 21.37 -19.73
CA ILE A 608 46.16 20.49 -18.94
C ILE A 608 47.09 19.62 -18.10
N ASN A 609 46.89 19.61 -16.79
CA ASN A 609 47.83 19.00 -15.88
C ASN A 609 47.30 17.63 -15.42
N ALA A 610 46.35 17.56 -14.49
CA ALA A 610 45.84 16.27 -14.00
C ALA A 610 44.34 16.12 -14.24
N THR A 611 43.83 14.89 -14.17
CA THR A 611 42.39 14.59 -14.17
C THR A 611 41.68 15.48 -13.14
N GLY A 612 40.70 16.27 -13.59
CA GLY A 612 39.97 17.21 -12.74
C GLY A 612 40.71 18.50 -12.36
N ILE A 613 41.93 18.77 -12.84
CA ILE A 613 42.71 19.96 -12.44
C ILE A 613 43.23 20.76 -13.65
N THR A 614 42.87 22.06 -13.67
CA THR A 614 43.34 23.05 -14.65
C THR A 614 44.15 24.14 -13.95
N LEU A 615 45.28 24.56 -14.53
CA LEU A 615 46.00 25.77 -14.11
C LEU A 615 45.81 26.87 -15.15
N GLU A 616 45.59 28.09 -14.69
CA GLU A 616 45.60 29.28 -15.54
C GLU A 616 47.04 29.74 -15.83
N LYS A 617 47.24 30.48 -16.93
CA LYS A 617 48.57 30.96 -17.29
C LYS A 617 49.06 31.99 -16.28
N SER A 618 50.28 31.84 -15.79
CA SER A 618 50.99 32.91 -15.09
C SER A 618 52.50 32.80 -15.29
N PRO A 619 53.22 33.94 -15.40
CA PRO A 619 54.68 33.93 -15.40
C PRO A 619 55.29 33.65 -14.03
N VAL A 620 56.44 32.99 -14.04
CA VAL A 620 57.39 32.96 -12.92
C VAL A 620 58.32 34.16 -13.05
N TYR A 621 58.51 34.88 -11.95
CA TYR A 621 59.49 35.96 -11.83
C TYR A 621 60.63 35.53 -10.93
N GLY A 622 61.84 36.04 -11.14
CA GLY A 622 62.92 35.81 -10.21
C GLY A 622 64.12 36.74 -10.39
N VAL A 623 64.96 36.77 -9.38
CA VAL A 623 66.23 37.52 -9.37
C VAL A 623 67.34 36.65 -8.81
N PHE A 624 68.57 36.90 -9.27
CA PHE A 624 69.76 36.18 -8.83
C PHE A 624 70.98 37.10 -8.74
N GLY A 625 71.94 36.68 -7.92
CA GLY A 625 73.29 37.24 -7.87
C GLY A 625 74.31 36.11 -7.88
N VAL A 626 75.39 36.28 -8.64
CA VAL A 626 76.51 35.34 -8.67
C VAL A 626 77.82 36.09 -8.50
N TRP A 627 78.52 35.75 -7.42
CA TRP A 627 79.89 36.16 -7.17
C TRP A 627 80.85 35.00 -7.51
N ASN A 628 81.99 35.33 -8.12
CA ASN A 628 83.12 34.42 -8.31
C ASN A 628 84.33 34.98 -7.53
N GLU A 629 85.24 34.12 -7.13
CA GLU A 629 86.55 34.51 -6.62
C GLU A 629 87.39 35.14 -7.74
N ASN A 630 87.59 34.39 -8.82
CA ASN A 630 88.37 34.80 -9.99
C ASN A 630 87.48 35.21 -11.17
N SER A 631 87.98 36.10 -12.02
CA SER A 631 87.25 36.66 -13.19
C SER A 631 87.06 35.65 -14.33
N ASP A 632 87.87 34.59 -14.38
CA ASP A 632 87.74 33.43 -15.27
C ASP A 632 86.73 32.37 -14.77
N ALA A 633 86.11 32.62 -13.61
CA ALA A 633 85.22 31.72 -12.87
C ALA A 633 85.86 30.47 -12.25
N MET A 634 87.19 30.45 -12.09
CA MET A 634 87.90 29.47 -11.27
C MET A 634 87.83 29.82 -9.77
N GLY A 635 88.07 28.83 -8.90
CA GLY A 635 87.98 29.00 -7.45
C GLY A 635 86.53 29.04 -6.94
N TYR A 636 86.26 29.74 -5.84
CA TYR A 636 84.92 29.82 -5.24
C TYR A 636 83.92 30.56 -6.14
N GLN A 637 82.68 30.05 -6.20
CA GLN A 637 81.50 30.74 -6.73
C GLN A 637 80.38 30.66 -5.68
N VAL A 638 79.69 31.78 -5.46
CA VAL A 638 78.50 31.87 -4.61
C VAL A 638 77.34 32.38 -5.45
N ARG A 639 76.26 31.60 -5.53
CA ARG A 639 74.98 31.98 -6.15
C ARG A 639 73.92 32.16 -5.08
N LEU A 640 73.18 33.26 -5.14
CA LEU A 640 71.93 33.47 -4.44
C LEU A 640 70.82 33.70 -5.48
N SER A 641 69.73 32.95 -5.40
CA SER A 641 68.59 33.05 -6.32
C SER A 641 67.27 33.03 -5.56
N THR A 642 66.26 33.76 -6.04
CA THR A 642 64.88 33.67 -5.56
C THR A 642 63.89 33.70 -6.73
N SER A 643 62.72 33.09 -6.55
CA SER A 643 61.67 32.95 -7.57
C SER A 643 60.27 32.97 -6.95
N TYR A 644 59.32 33.56 -7.66
CA TYR A 644 57.91 33.70 -7.27
C TYR A 644 57.00 33.48 -8.48
N ALA A 645 55.90 32.75 -8.28
CA ALA A 645 54.79 32.65 -9.22
C ALA A 645 53.46 32.58 -8.46
N ASN A 646 52.39 33.10 -9.07
CA ASN A 646 51.03 33.00 -8.54
C ASN A 646 50.04 32.86 -9.70
N GLN A 647 49.25 31.79 -9.70
CA GLN A 647 48.28 31.47 -10.76
C GLN A 647 47.00 30.91 -10.14
N ASN A 648 45.89 30.93 -10.86
CA ASN A 648 44.69 30.24 -10.40
C ASN A 648 44.76 28.74 -10.73
N ILE A 649 44.22 27.92 -9.83
CA ILE A 649 43.98 26.50 -10.01
C ILE A 649 42.48 26.24 -9.90
N ARG A 650 41.89 25.68 -10.95
CA ARG A 650 40.53 25.16 -10.94
C ARG A 650 40.58 23.66 -10.69
N GLN A 651 39.85 23.20 -9.69
CA GLN A 651 39.80 21.80 -9.26
C GLN A 651 38.36 21.31 -9.26
N THR A 652 38.13 20.19 -9.94
CA THR A 652 36.90 19.40 -9.98
C THR A 652 37.19 18.02 -9.39
N ARG A 653 36.45 17.58 -8.37
CA ARG A 653 36.59 16.21 -7.83
C ARG A 653 36.00 15.18 -8.78
N ASN A 654 36.60 13.99 -8.81
CA ASN A 654 36.08 12.85 -9.56
C ASN A 654 34.80 12.31 -8.88
N VAL A 655 33.86 11.81 -9.69
CA VAL A 655 32.69 11.08 -9.20
C VAL A 655 33.08 9.64 -8.88
N VAL A 656 32.80 9.22 -7.63
CA VAL A 656 32.89 7.83 -7.16
C VAL A 656 31.52 7.45 -6.61
N ALA A 657 30.88 6.45 -7.23
CA ALA A 657 29.54 5.96 -6.88
C ALA A 657 28.53 7.10 -6.61
N THR A 658 28.11 7.35 -5.37
CA THR A 658 27.11 8.39 -5.06
C THR A 658 27.65 9.83 -5.12
N SER A 659 28.96 10.04 -4.99
CA SER A 659 29.56 11.37 -4.81
C SER A 659 29.47 12.31 -6.03
N GLU A 660 29.31 13.61 -5.80
CA GLU A 660 29.11 14.62 -6.84
C GLU A 660 30.43 15.17 -7.46
N ALA A 661 30.33 15.78 -8.65
CA ALA A 661 31.44 16.40 -9.39
C ALA A 661 31.74 17.85 -8.95
N GLY A 662 31.91 18.07 -7.64
CA GLY A 662 32.10 19.41 -7.07
C GLY A 662 33.32 20.13 -7.65
N THR A 663 33.21 21.45 -7.83
CA THR A 663 34.18 22.27 -8.57
C THR A 663 34.42 23.60 -7.89
N GLY A 664 35.68 24.04 -7.75
CA GLY A 664 36.03 25.39 -7.30
C GLY A 664 37.37 25.89 -7.84
N THR A 665 37.70 27.15 -7.55
CA THR A 665 38.94 27.83 -8.00
C THR A 665 39.66 28.44 -6.79
N ALA A 666 40.99 28.35 -6.77
CA ALA A 666 41.85 28.90 -5.73
C ALA A 666 43.12 29.54 -6.31
N SER A 667 43.83 30.34 -5.50
CA SER A 667 45.19 30.79 -5.84
C SER A 667 46.20 29.70 -5.51
N LEU A 668 47.15 29.46 -6.42
CA LEU A 668 48.30 28.58 -6.28
C LEU A 668 49.57 29.43 -6.38
N THR A 669 50.18 29.73 -5.22
CA THR A 669 51.41 30.51 -5.10
C THR A 669 52.61 29.59 -4.89
N SER A 670 53.64 29.74 -5.73
CA SER A 670 54.91 29.01 -5.68
C SER A 670 56.06 29.99 -5.39
N GLN A 671 56.89 29.68 -4.40
CA GLN A 671 58.03 30.49 -3.99
C GLN A 671 59.25 29.60 -3.79
N ALA A 672 60.43 30.03 -4.21
CA ALA A 672 61.66 29.35 -3.87
C ALA A 672 62.82 30.33 -3.66
N ILE A 673 63.71 30.01 -2.73
CA ILE A 673 64.97 30.73 -2.49
C ILE A 673 66.09 29.71 -2.35
N SER A 674 67.27 29.98 -2.91
CA SER A 674 68.43 29.11 -2.77
C SER A 674 69.74 29.88 -2.67
N GLY A 675 70.64 29.36 -1.85
CA GLY A 675 72.06 29.69 -1.85
C GLY A 675 72.89 28.46 -2.20
N VAL A 676 73.81 28.59 -3.15
CA VAL A 676 74.72 27.51 -3.58
C VAL A 676 76.15 28.04 -3.62
N VAL A 677 77.06 27.32 -2.99
CA VAL A 677 78.51 27.54 -3.05
C VAL A 677 79.14 26.39 -3.85
N SER A 678 80.04 26.72 -4.76
CA SER A 678 80.82 25.74 -5.52
C SER A 678 82.27 26.16 -5.63
N TYR A 679 83.19 25.22 -5.85
CA TYR A 679 84.61 25.51 -6.03
C TYR A 679 85.12 24.87 -7.32
N ALA A 680 85.49 25.69 -8.31
CA ALA A 680 85.96 25.25 -9.62
C ALA A 680 87.47 25.01 -9.62
N MET A 681 87.88 23.77 -9.92
CA MET A 681 89.27 23.31 -9.97
C MET A 681 89.56 22.54 -11.28
N PRO A 682 90.76 22.63 -11.86
CA PRO A 682 91.14 21.78 -12.98
C PRO A 682 91.36 20.34 -12.51
N LEU A 683 91.03 19.36 -13.35
CA LEU A 683 91.43 17.97 -13.15
C LEU A 683 92.79 17.74 -13.81
N SER A 684 93.77 17.26 -13.03
CA SER A 684 95.18 17.14 -13.41
C SER A 684 95.40 16.56 -14.81
N ASP A 685 96.30 17.19 -15.57
CA ASP A 685 96.67 16.87 -16.96
C ASP A 685 95.50 16.80 -17.95
N SER A 686 94.39 17.51 -17.67
CA SER A 686 93.22 17.55 -18.55
C SER A 686 92.60 18.95 -18.67
N SER A 687 91.89 19.19 -19.77
CA SER A 687 91.07 20.40 -19.97
C SER A 687 89.67 20.31 -19.34
N TRP A 688 89.47 19.41 -18.37
CA TRP A 688 88.24 19.32 -17.58
C TRP A 688 88.34 20.15 -16.31
N ILE A 689 87.26 20.85 -15.98
CA ILE A 689 87.05 21.55 -14.71
C ILE A 689 86.03 20.74 -13.91
N ALA A 690 86.36 20.45 -12.65
CA ALA A 690 85.42 19.93 -11.67
C ALA A 690 84.95 21.06 -10.75
N SER A 691 83.68 21.03 -10.39
CA SER A 691 83.02 22.01 -9.52
C SER A 691 82.10 21.28 -8.55
N PRO A 692 82.64 20.68 -7.47
CA PRO A 692 81.82 20.29 -6.32
C PRO A 692 81.01 21.48 -5.82
N TYR A 693 79.75 21.24 -5.45
CA TYR A 693 78.83 22.23 -4.94
C TYR A 693 78.06 21.75 -3.72
N PHE A 694 77.81 22.68 -2.81
CA PHE A 694 76.95 22.52 -1.64
C PHE A 694 75.97 23.70 -1.59
N GLY A 695 74.72 23.46 -1.23
CA GLY A 695 73.75 24.53 -1.11
C GLY A 695 72.54 24.18 -0.27
N VAL A 696 71.69 25.18 -0.06
CA VAL A 696 70.38 25.05 0.58
C VAL A 696 69.35 25.72 -0.32
N ARG A 697 68.18 25.10 -0.44
CA ARG A 697 67.00 25.64 -1.12
C ARG A 697 65.79 25.50 -0.21
N LYS A 698 64.99 26.55 -0.08
CA LYS A 698 63.67 26.50 0.55
C LYS A 698 62.61 26.75 -0.50
N THR A 699 61.66 25.83 -0.62
CA THR A 699 60.57 25.86 -1.61
C THR A 699 59.23 25.81 -0.87
N LYS A 700 58.37 26.79 -1.10
CA LYS A 700 57.01 26.87 -0.56
C LYS A 700 56.00 26.93 -1.70
N ILE A 701 55.08 25.97 -1.75
CA ILE A 701 53.93 25.93 -2.66
C ILE A 701 52.67 25.94 -1.81
N ASN A 702 51.76 26.89 -2.06
CA ASN A 702 50.52 27.04 -1.31
C ASN A 702 49.33 27.16 -2.26
N ARG A 703 48.36 26.27 -2.13
CA ARG A 703 47.01 26.48 -2.65
C ARG A 703 46.15 27.07 -1.54
N SER A 704 45.52 28.22 -1.76
CA SER A 704 44.55 28.76 -0.80
C SER A 704 43.37 27.81 -0.60
N GLY A 705 42.66 27.97 0.52
CA GLY A 705 41.34 27.40 0.70
C GLY A 705 40.34 27.93 -0.34
N TYR A 706 39.28 27.17 -0.57
CA TYR A 706 38.15 27.53 -1.44
C TYR A 706 36.92 26.68 -1.10
N THR A 707 35.74 27.14 -1.50
CA THR A 707 34.49 26.36 -1.44
C THR A 707 34.06 25.99 -2.86
N GLU A 708 33.56 24.77 -3.04
CA GLU A 708 32.96 24.34 -4.30
C GLU A 708 31.72 25.17 -4.65
N THR A 709 31.46 25.32 -5.94
CA THR A 709 30.27 26.00 -6.47
C THR A 709 28.98 25.24 -6.15
N ASN A 710 27.87 25.97 -6.05
CA ASN A 710 26.51 25.44 -5.83
C ASN A 710 25.94 24.64 -7.03
N ALA A 711 26.79 24.19 -7.96
CA ALA A 711 26.43 23.26 -9.03
C ALA A 711 26.27 21.81 -8.53
N VAL A 712 26.61 21.56 -7.27
CA VAL A 712 26.40 20.31 -6.54
C VAL A 712 25.56 20.56 -5.29
N THR A 713 24.83 19.54 -4.85
CA THR A 713 23.89 19.60 -3.72
C THR A 713 24.61 19.87 -2.40
N THR A 714 25.79 19.26 -2.21
CA THR A 714 26.62 19.47 -1.01
C THR A 714 28.03 19.93 -1.41
N PRO A 715 28.26 21.25 -1.61
CA PRO A 715 29.57 21.78 -1.95
C PRO A 715 30.55 21.67 -0.77
N LEU A 716 31.75 21.13 -1.04
CA LEU A 716 32.79 21.00 -0.04
C LEU A 716 33.60 22.30 0.12
N THR A 717 33.98 22.62 1.35
CA THR A 717 34.93 23.70 1.67
C THR A 717 36.28 23.11 2.01
N TYR A 718 37.30 23.46 1.22
CA TYR A 718 38.68 23.03 1.39
C TYR A 718 39.52 24.07 2.13
N SER A 719 40.41 23.61 3.02
CA SER A 719 41.41 24.46 3.66
C SER A 719 42.58 24.79 2.73
N ASP A 720 43.43 25.72 3.18
CA ASP A 720 44.78 25.90 2.64
C ASP A 720 45.55 24.57 2.60
N LEU A 721 46.27 24.36 1.49
CA LEU A 721 47.15 23.20 1.27
C LEU A 721 48.56 23.71 1.02
N THR A 722 49.43 23.59 2.02
CA THR A 722 50.81 24.10 1.97
C THR A 722 51.80 22.95 1.89
N GLN A 723 52.80 23.08 1.00
CA GLN A 723 54.05 22.33 1.02
C GLN A 723 55.17 23.33 1.26
N ASN A 724 55.91 23.21 2.37
CA ASN A 724 57.04 24.07 2.72
C ASN A 724 58.22 23.18 3.09
N ILE A 725 59.24 23.12 2.22
CA ILE A 725 60.36 22.19 2.31
C ILE A 725 61.68 22.96 2.29
N THR A 726 62.59 22.61 3.19
CA THR A 726 63.99 23.00 3.14
C THR A 726 64.84 21.81 2.70
N THR A 727 65.63 22.00 1.65
CA THR A 727 66.42 20.97 0.97
C THR A 727 67.90 21.37 0.97
N ALA A 728 68.77 20.51 1.51
CA ALA A 728 70.20 20.56 1.27
C ALA A 728 70.53 19.96 -0.11
N LEU A 729 71.48 20.58 -0.81
CA LEU A 729 71.90 20.22 -2.17
C LEU A 729 73.39 19.88 -2.12
N VAL A 730 73.77 18.71 -2.63
CA VAL A 730 75.18 18.30 -2.73
C VAL A 730 75.42 17.66 -4.09
N GLY A 731 76.51 18.00 -4.77
CA GLY A 731 76.87 17.33 -6.00
C GLY A 731 78.18 17.80 -6.60
N VAL A 732 78.45 17.34 -7.82
CA VAL A 732 79.58 17.79 -8.64
C VAL A 732 79.09 18.12 -10.03
N ARG A 733 79.54 19.26 -10.55
CA ARG A 733 79.46 19.61 -11.96
C ARG A 733 80.83 19.42 -12.58
N THR A 734 80.91 18.79 -13.75
CA THR A 734 82.11 18.79 -14.59
C THR A 734 81.83 19.58 -15.86
N SER A 735 82.85 20.24 -16.38
CA SER A 735 82.76 20.96 -17.66
C SER A 735 84.07 20.94 -18.42
N LYS A 736 83.99 21.12 -19.75
CA LYS A 736 85.14 21.17 -20.63
C LYS A 736 84.87 22.05 -21.84
N LYS A 737 85.87 22.86 -22.20
CA LYS A 737 85.93 23.61 -23.45
C LYS A 737 86.61 22.76 -24.54
N TYR A 738 86.04 22.74 -25.73
CA TYR A 738 86.55 22.07 -26.93
C TYR A 738 86.79 23.12 -28.01
N GLY A 739 88.06 23.45 -28.26
CA GLY A 739 88.41 24.64 -29.04
C GLY A 739 87.93 25.92 -28.35
N ASP A 740 87.62 26.96 -29.12
CA ASP A 740 87.12 28.21 -28.57
C ASP A 740 85.59 28.31 -28.47
N ASP A 741 84.85 27.53 -29.24
CA ASP A 741 83.41 27.74 -29.43
C ASP A 741 82.54 26.77 -28.63
N LEU A 742 82.93 25.50 -28.51
CA LEU A 742 82.11 24.47 -27.87
C LEU A 742 82.48 24.30 -26.40
N HIS A 743 81.47 24.34 -25.53
CA HIS A 743 81.60 24.05 -24.10
C HIS A 743 80.53 23.05 -23.67
N VAL A 744 80.94 21.96 -23.05
CA VAL A 744 80.05 20.91 -22.53
C VAL A 744 80.14 20.83 -21.01
N SER A 745 79.05 20.38 -20.39
CA SER A 745 78.95 20.20 -18.95
C SER A 745 78.05 19.02 -18.59
N ALA A 746 78.34 18.40 -17.45
CA ALA A 746 77.49 17.41 -16.81
C ALA A 746 77.42 17.71 -15.31
N SER A 747 76.36 17.31 -14.64
CA SER A 747 76.31 17.31 -13.18
C SER A 747 75.55 16.11 -12.64
N VAL A 748 76.00 15.63 -11.48
CA VAL A 748 75.29 14.64 -10.67
C VAL A 748 75.26 15.13 -9.23
N GLY A 749 74.14 14.90 -8.54
CA GLY A 749 73.96 15.34 -7.17
C GLY A 749 72.80 14.64 -6.47
N VAL A 750 72.69 14.93 -5.18
CA VAL A 750 71.64 14.47 -4.29
C VAL A 750 71.02 15.68 -3.60
N GLU A 751 69.70 15.77 -3.68
CA GLU A 751 68.88 16.69 -2.92
C GLU A 751 68.32 15.96 -1.68
N GLN A 752 68.62 16.46 -0.49
CA GLN A 752 68.16 15.91 0.79
C GLN A 752 67.23 16.91 1.49
N ASN A 753 65.97 16.55 1.68
CA ASN A 753 65.04 17.36 2.46
C ASN A 753 65.41 17.23 3.96
N ILE A 754 65.75 18.37 4.58
CA ILE A 754 66.21 18.48 5.97
C ILE A 754 65.11 19.01 6.91
N ASP A 755 64.15 19.75 6.37
CA ASP A 755 62.92 20.16 7.04
C ASP A 755 61.76 20.09 6.03
N SER A 756 60.56 19.74 6.50
CA SER A 756 59.37 19.66 5.65
C SER A 756 58.08 19.71 6.46
N SER A 757 57.29 20.75 6.20
CA SER A 757 55.91 20.89 6.65
C SER A 757 54.98 20.76 5.45
N ILE A 758 54.05 19.80 5.50
CA ILE A 758 53.11 19.50 4.44
C ILE A 758 51.72 19.36 5.08
N SER A 759 50.77 20.23 4.70
CA SER A 759 49.39 20.18 5.16
C SER A 759 48.66 18.97 4.57
N ASN A 760 47.72 18.39 5.31
CA ASN A 760 46.78 17.41 4.76
C ASN A 760 45.72 18.10 3.87
N LEU A 761 45.17 17.37 2.90
CA LEU A 761 44.00 17.83 2.16
C LEU A 761 42.77 17.63 3.06
N ASN A 762 42.32 18.71 3.69
CA ASN A 762 41.13 18.73 4.53
C ASN A 762 39.94 19.36 3.77
N ALA A 763 38.75 18.82 3.97
CA ALA A 763 37.51 19.25 3.35
C ALA A 763 36.33 19.07 4.32
N THR A 764 35.47 20.08 4.43
CA THR A 764 34.24 20.06 5.23
C THR A 764 33.00 20.23 4.35
N GLY A 765 31.83 19.81 4.83
CA GLY A 765 30.55 19.89 4.09
C GLY A 765 29.71 18.62 4.23
N ILE A 766 30.35 17.46 4.39
CA ILE A 766 29.71 16.17 4.68
C ILE A 766 30.27 15.63 5.99
N THR A 767 29.38 15.16 6.88
CA THR A 767 29.75 14.56 8.16
C THR A 767 30.47 13.21 7.95
N GLY A 768 31.56 12.97 8.69
CA GLY A 768 32.33 11.72 8.61
C GLY A 768 33.51 11.76 7.64
N LEU A 769 33.71 12.84 6.89
CA LEU A 769 34.94 13.04 6.12
C LEU A 769 36.17 13.21 7.02
N THR A 770 37.30 12.70 6.57
CA THR A 770 38.60 12.75 7.27
C THR A 770 39.67 13.43 6.41
N ALA A 771 40.63 14.09 7.08
CA ALA A 771 41.72 14.77 6.41
C ALA A 771 42.62 13.76 5.67
N THR A 772 42.79 13.96 4.36
CA THR A 772 43.60 13.07 3.52
C THR A 772 45.08 13.42 3.64
N ASP A 773 45.92 12.45 4.04
CA ASP A 773 47.37 12.64 4.13
C ASP A 773 47.97 13.02 2.76
N PHE A 774 48.48 14.24 2.66
CA PHE A 774 49.12 14.73 1.43
C PHE A 774 50.59 14.30 1.34
N SER A 775 51.22 13.97 2.48
CA SER A 775 52.62 13.54 2.59
C SER A 775 52.88 12.07 2.26
N ALA A 776 51.83 11.28 1.99
CA ALA A 776 51.95 9.90 1.55
C ALA A 776 52.92 9.73 0.35
N ASN A 777 53.81 8.74 0.44
CA ASN A 777 54.85 8.43 -0.55
C ASN A 777 55.84 9.59 -0.83
N TYR A 778 56.18 10.36 0.22
CA TYR A 778 57.14 11.46 0.17
C TYR A 778 58.61 11.01 0.19
N ALA A 779 59.37 11.37 -0.84
CA ALA A 779 60.79 11.08 -0.99
C ALA A 779 61.66 12.19 -0.36
N LYS A 780 62.35 11.87 0.75
CA LYS A 780 63.29 12.80 1.42
C LYS A 780 64.61 12.96 0.66
N THR A 781 65.16 11.88 0.12
CA THR A 781 66.43 11.84 -0.61
C THR A 781 66.16 11.63 -2.11
N ARG A 782 66.69 12.51 -2.95
CA ARG A 782 66.30 12.61 -4.37
C ARG A 782 67.52 12.84 -5.26
N PRO A 783 67.87 11.92 -6.18
CA PRO A 783 68.95 12.18 -7.13
C PRO A 783 68.55 13.26 -8.14
N VAL A 784 69.55 14.04 -8.57
CA VAL A 784 69.46 15.01 -9.66
C VAL A 784 70.65 14.83 -10.59
N ALA A 785 70.40 14.91 -11.90
CA ALA A 785 71.43 14.87 -12.92
C ALA A 785 71.15 15.92 -13.99
N SER A 786 72.18 16.45 -14.62
CA SER A 786 72.04 17.26 -15.82
C SER A 786 73.18 17.05 -16.80
N VAL A 787 72.90 17.33 -18.07
CA VAL A 787 73.88 17.43 -19.16
C VAL A 787 73.56 18.68 -19.96
N GLY A 788 74.59 19.41 -20.41
CA GLY A 788 74.39 20.61 -21.18
C GLY A 788 75.54 20.89 -22.14
N ALA A 789 75.20 21.42 -23.30
CA ALA A 789 76.14 21.85 -24.32
C ALA A 789 75.84 23.31 -24.70
N SER A 790 76.88 24.09 -24.96
CA SER A 790 76.78 25.47 -25.41
C SER A 790 77.81 25.77 -26.47
N TYR A 791 77.40 26.51 -27.50
CA TYR A 791 78.22 26.88 -28.65
C TYR A 791 78.26 28.41 -28.78
N ALA A 792 79.46 28.99 -28.84
CA ALA A 792 79.64 30.39 -29.15
C ALA A 792 79.48 30.59 -30.67
N ILE A 793 78.54 31.45 -31.07
CA ILE A 793 78.33 31.83 -32.47
C ILE A 793 79.28 32.98 -32.84
N ALA A 794 79.52 33.86 -31.87
CA ALA A 794 80.44 34.98 -31.93
C ALA A 794 81.02 35.22 -30.52
N LYS A 795 81.97 36.16 -30.39
CA LYS A 795 82.60 36.48 -29.09
C LYS A 795 81.59 36.92 -28.02
N ASP A 796 80.49 37.50 -28.47
CA ASP A 796 79.38 38.10 -27.74
C ASP A 796 78.07 37.30 -27.84
N GLN A 797 78.04 36.13 -28.49
CA GLN A 797 76.80 35.37 -28.74
C GLN A 797 76.95 33.87 -28.46
N ARG A 798 75.99 33.27 -27.75
CA ARG A 798 76.02 31.84 -27.38
C ARG A 798 74.64 31.20 -27.42
N ILE A 799 74.53 30.03 -28.03
CA ILE A 799 73.40 29.10 -27.81
C ILE A 799 73.79 28.09 -26.74
N SER A 800 72.84 27.70 -25.89
CA SER A 800 73.00 26.58 -24.94
C SER A 800 71.73 25.74 -24.83
N LEU A 801 71.92 24.42 -24.80
CA LEU A 801 70.89 23.42 -24.51
C LEU A 801 71.30 22.66 -23.24
N THR A 802 70.41 22.57 -22.26
CA THR A 802 70.60 21.79 -21.03
C THR A 802 69.43 20.84 -20.82
N ALA A 803 69.70 19.56 -20.59
CA ALA A 803 68.73 18.57 -20.14
C ALA A 803 68.99 18.24 -18.66
N MET A 804 67.92 18.14 -17.87
CA MET A 804 67.96 17.87 -16.43
C MET A 804 66.95 16.77 -16.08
N TYR A 805 67.34 15.87 -15.19
CA TYR A 805 66.45 14.89 -14.56
C TYR A 805 66.50 15.06 -13.04
N ARG A 806 65.34 15.10 -12.38
CA ARG A 806 65.22 15.14 -10.90
C ARG A 806 64.17 14.13 -10.46
N LYS A 807 64.44 13.36 -9.40
CA LYS A 807 63.38 12.65 -8.67
C LYS A 807 62.58 13.67 -7.84
N GLU A 808 61.27 13.72 -8.00
CA GLU A 808 60.41 14.68 -7.30
C GLU A 808 59.96 14.20 -5.91
N ALA A 809 59.32 15.10 -5.17
CA ALA A 809 58.98 14.91 -3.77
C ALA A 809 57.89 13.85 -3.53
N PHE A 810 56.86 13.78 -4.38
CA PHE A 810 55.74 12.85 -4.21
C PHE A 810 55.74 11.69 -5.21
N GLN A 811 55.10 10.57 -4.82
CA GLN A 811 54.79 9.43 -5.70
C GLN A 811 56.00 8.75 -6.37
N SER A 812 57.23 9.01 -5.88
CA SER A 812 58.48 8.63 -6.57
C SER A 812 58.58 9.09 -8.03
N ALA A 813 57.86 10.15 -8.40
CA ALA A 813 57.86 10.68 -9.76
C ALA A 813 59.26 11.19 -10.17
N GLY A 814 59.52 11.18 -11.48
CA GLY A 814 60.68 11.84 -12.10
C GLY A 814 60.22 13.02 -12.95
N SER A 815 60.92 14.14 -12.86
CA SER A 815 60.79 15.27 -13.77
C SER A 815 61.97 15.28 -14.75
N THR A 816 61.67 15.52 -16.02
CA THR A 816 62.67 15.77 -17.07
C THR A 816 62.43 17.17 -17.62
N THR A 817 63.49 17.97 -17.71
CA THR A 817 63.44 19.35 -18.20
C THR A 817 64.52 19.58 -19.25
N ALA A 818 64.13 20.10 -20.41
CA ALA A 818 65.03 20.66 -21.41
C ALA A 818 64.93 22.20 -21.39
N LEU A 819 66.07 22.87 -21.47
CA LEU A 819 66.21 24.32 -21.44
C LEU A 819 67.07 24.74 -22.63
N PHE A 820 66.49 25.51 -23.56
CA PHE A 820 67.19 26.14 -24.68
C PHE A 820 67.30 27.64 -24.43
N MET A 821 68.49 28.21 -24.62
CA MET A 821 68.77 29.63 -24.40
C MET A 821 69.71 30.18 -25.48
N TYR A 822 69.41 31.36 -25.99
CA TYR A 822 70.29 32.18 -26.82
C TYR A 822 70.66 33.45 -26.06
N GLN A 823 71.94 33.60 -25.73
CA GLN A 823 72.53 34.68 -24.94
C GLN A 823 73.31 35.63 -25.85
N VAL A 824 73.10 36.93 -25.66
CA VAL A 824 73.83 38.02 -26.33
C VAL A 824 74.40 38.96 -25.28
N GLY A 825 75.70 39.25 -25.37
CA GLY A 825 76.37 40.30 -24.63
C GLY A 825 76.21 41.65 -25.34
N LEU A 826 75.93 42.70 -24.57
CA LEU A 826 75.88 44.09 -25.01
C LEU A 826 76.97 44.89 -24.28
#